data_AF-A0A1D2A6I7-F1
#
_entry.id   AF-A0A1D2A6I7-F1
#
_cell.length_a   1.000
_cell.length_b   1.000
_cell.length_c   1.000
_cell.angle_alpha   90.00
_cell.angle_beta   90.00
_cell.angle_gamma   90.00
#
_symmetry.space_group_name_H-M   'P 1'
#
loop_
_entity.id
_entity.type
_entity.pdbx_description
1 polymer ?
#
loop_
_entity_poly.entity_id
_entity_poly.type
_entity_poly.pdbx_seq_one_letter_code
_entity_poly.pdbx_strand_id
1 'polypeptide(L)'
;MTREPAWNELLLQSEQLIRQQDQGLPLRIERDIRQVEQFSQRLRAKSIRPGGSDYLQDADRLLAQEGLDPALLRRTMQSYELKPRPEDLLAPEAAHSVGHYVERVGQALTVAGLQTSLRGTSLAFDSYMDERMEARWQQEREALFEWTAPYSLPALPLVGPGARGSAAERTPLGSVASGGAARLRGRAAQYAEVARRLNRARAAGEEFPLAAELGAACQAEPGGTERRTSMARVWKVLGSLLPAAQGVPVTAPSRRADALVQAARRCLEEEFEAHMQLTIRNHRSKAALGASPSKLALINAYLRVSLGSREQLDFDEPGGMDTTWHRIYTALRAGLTAEAQQVAATSRTLAGSRSTASAFPAALKEWVEGGRRPLTGATGSSITSEAERLLRDRGLRARGGSSFGHRLACYALLSGHAPAADVLGQISPPVLPTIEDFLWLRLGLVVVGGSSQSLGSGSQQGEVYGLRDLQQYLQQYPSSHYSHAGREPLQYVLVLVLTQQWTEAAAYLAQDPAARDLRVDAVYFCVALTQVGLLRDGAEDATLAEGAVLAGRLVHRYAREFLPVDAELALEHYMLAADAMGGSLEVRGRLLRELLVESRAFGLLLGSGGGGTGTGALAAFFPDAAARGAVLEAVADQCAANGQAEEAVELYMFCGRFAAALDVLCRRVSDAAARTGDAAADGELEVLVARGNAAAAALGSGVDAGSALGGAALEAWEQVKAAADALRAARAGDGSRVLQRLNELAFLPTDAWRVGPCTARAAGLHPALAARLPALVAAAADALAAAGRAPALAALTAYASALAPRFSQADFRHLSLLAAGLE
;
A
#
# COMPACT_ATOMS: atom_id res chain seq x y z
N MET A 1 -19.02 65.88 14.92
CA MET A 1 -20.37 66.30 15.37
C MET A 1 -20.70 65.52 16.63
N THR A 2 -20.03 65.82 17.75
CA THR A 2 -20.34 66.86 18.76
C THR A 2 -21.41 66.41 19.74
N ARG A 3 -21.00 65.76 20.84
CA ARG A 3 -21.61 65.95 22.16
C ARG A 3 -20.56 65.87 23.28
N GLU A 4 -19.53 66.71 23.20
CA GLU A 4 -18.82 67.21 24.38
C GLU A 4 -19.32 68.62 24.78
N PRO A 5 -20.60 68.77 25.17
CA PRO A 5 -20.99 69.85 26.07
C PRO A 5 -21.61 69.32 27.38
N ALA A 6 -21.62 68.01 27.62
CA ALA A 6 -22.34 67.42 28.76
C ALA A 6 -21.81 67.86 30.14
N TRP A 7 -20.50 68.09 30.28
CA TRP A 7 -19.92 68.50 31.58
C TRP A 7 -20.24 69.94 31.93
N ASN A 8 -20.22 70.85 30.97
CA ASN A 8 -20.58 72.24 31.21
C ASN A 8 -22.09 72.40 31.37
N GLU A 9 -22.90 71.59 30.69
CA GLU A 9 -24.35 71.52 30.90
C GLU A 9 -24.71 70.96 32.28
N LEU A 10 -24.04 69.90 32.73
CA LEU A 10 -24.20 69.34 34.07
C LEU A 10 -23.71 70.29 35.16
N LEU A 11 -22.60 71.00 34.92
CA LEU A 11 -22.10 72.02 35.83
C LEU A 11 -23.10 73.18 35.92
N LEU A 12 -23.62 73.65 34.78
CA LEU A 12 -24.63 74.70 34.72
C LEU A 12 -25.95 74.26 35.36
N GLN A 13 -26.38 73.00 35.17
CA GLN A 13 -27.55 72.42 35.83
C GLN A 13 -27.33 72.28 37.34
N SER A 14 -26.12 71.90 37.77
CA SER A 14 -25.76 71.83 39.18
C SER A 14 -25.74 73.21 39.83
N GLU A 15 -25.20 74.23 39.15
CA GLU A 15 -25.25 75.62 39.61
C GLU A 15 -26.67 76.17 39.60
N GLN A 16 -27.50 75.82 38.62
CA GLN A 16 -28.91 76.20 38.57
C GLN A 16 -29.72 75.54 39.69
N LEU A 17 -29.45 74.27 40.01
CA LEU A 17 -30.07 73.56 41.14
C LEU A 17 -29.62 74.13 42.50
N ILE A 18 -28.34 74.52 42.61
CA ILE A 18 -27.80 75.23 43.79
C ILE A 18 -28.47 76.61 43.94
N ARG A 19 -28.71 77.33 42.84
CA ARG A 19 -29.40 78.64 42.85
C ARG A 19 -30.91 78.54 43.05
N GLN A 20 -31.56 77.45 42.62
CA GLN A 20 -32.99 77.20 42.85
C GLN A 20 -33.29 76.82 44.32
N GLN A 21 -32.27 76.43 45.09
CA GLN A 21 -32.38 76.11 46.52
C GLN A 21 -32.32 77.33 47.46
N ASP A 22 -32.20 78.56 46.96
CA ASP A 22 -32.19 79.79 47.77
C ASP A 22 -33.58 80.25 48.27
N GLN A 23 -34.65 79.49 48.01
CA GLN A 23 -35.93 79.68 48.70
C GLN A 23 -36.01 78.80 49.95
N GLY A 24 -35.30 79.24 50.99
CA GLY A 24 -35.65 78.96 52.38
C GLY A 24 -35.19 77.63 52.95
N LEU A 25 -33.87 77.38 53.02
CA LEU A 25 -33.20 76.62 54.10
C LEU A 25 -31.67 76.81 53.98
N PRO A 26 -30.95 77.24 55.03
CA PRO A 26 -29.50 77.38 54.98
C PRO A 26 -28.87 76.03 55.30
N LEU A 27 -28.11 75.43 54.38
CA LEU A 27 -27.01 74.49 54.69
C LEU A 27 -26.25 74.16 53.39
N ARG A 28 -25.17 74.92 53.16
CA ARG A 28 -24.14 74.62 52.16
C ARG A 28 -23.38 73.37 52.65
N ILE A 29 -23.72 72.19 52.14
CA ILE A 29 -23.02 70.94 52.51
C ILE A 29 -21.76 70.83 51.65
N GLU A 30 -20.66 71.41 52.11
CA GLU A 30 -19.32 71.05 51.63
C GLU A 30 -19.01 69.64 52.13
N ARG A 31 -19.09 68.65 51.22
CA ARG A 31 -18.77 67.26 51.55
C ARG A 31 -17.28 67.05 51.39
N ASP A 32 -16.63 66.57 52.45
CA ASP A 32 -15.22 66.20 52.44
C ASP A 32 -14.97 65.06 51.43
N ILE A 33 -13.77 65.00 50.82
CA ILE A 33 -13.39 64.02 49.80
C ILE A 33 -13.64 62.58 50.28
N ARG A 34 -13.45 62.35 51.58
CA ARG A 34 -13.69 61.06 52.23
C ARG A 34 -15.18 60.68 52.26
N GLN A 35 -16.08 61.64 52.38
CA GLN A 35 -17.51 61.38 52.34
C GLN A 35 -17.98 61.09 50.91
N VAL A 36 -17.41 61.77 49.91
CA VAL A 36 -17.64 61.46 48.48
C VAL A 36 -17.14 60.06 48.15
N GLU A 37 -15.98 59.66 48.67
CA GLU A 37 -15.42 58.32 48.49
C GLU A 37 -16.29 57.24 49.15
N GLN A 38 -16.79 57.46 50.37
CA GLN A 38 -17.71 56.51 51.01
C GLN A 38 -19.04 56.37 50.26
N PHE A 39 -19.54 57.47 49.68
CA PHE A 39 -20.75 57.43 48.86
C PHE A 39 -20.50 56.78 47.49
N SER A 40 -19.34 57.01 46.87
CA SER A 40 -18.96 56.36 45.63
C SER A 40 -18.78 54.85 45.85
N GLN A 41 -18.16 54.44 46.96
CA GLN A 41 -18.06 53.04 47.36
C GLN A 41 -19.43 52.42 47.64
N ARG A 42 -20.36 53.14 48.28
CA ARG A 42 -21.75 52.68 48.47
C ARG A 42 -22.53 52.59 47.16
N LEU A 43 -22.33 53.52 46.23
CA LEU A 43 -22.90 53.47 44.87
C LEU A 43 -22.32 52.30 44.07
N ARG A 44 -21.01 52.08 44.15
CA ARG A 44 -20.31 50.95 43.53
C ARG A 44 -20.80 49.62 44.09
N ALA A 45 -20.98 49.52 45.41
CA ALA A 45 -21.55 48.34 46.06
C ALA A 45 -23.03 48.11 45.68
N LYS A 46 -23.79 49.19 45.39
CA LYS A 46 -25.15 49.10 44.83
C LYS A 46 -25.17 48.78 43.34
N SER A 47 -24.16 49.18 42.56
CA SER A 47 -24.08 48.91 41.11
C SER A 47 -23.49 47.55 40.76
N ILE A 48 -22.75 46.93 41.68
CA ILE A 48 -22.21 45.55 41.55
C ILE A 48 -23.28 44.50 41.85
N ARG A 49 -24.36 44.86 42.56
CA ARG A 49 -25.56 44.03 42.61
C ARG A 49 -26.38 44.35 41.35
N PRO A 50 -26.62 43.39 40.44
CA PRO A 50 -27.59 43.62 39.38
C PRO A 50 -28.92 44.03 40.02
N GLY A 51 -29.59 45.01 39.40
CA GLY A 51 -30.87 45.55 39.84
C GLY A 51 -31.90 44.45 40.14
N GLY A 52 -32.94 44.81 40.89
CA GLY A 52 -33.91 43.90 41.49
C GLY A 52 -34.36 42.73 40.60
N SER A 53 -34.74 41.64 41.27
CA SER A 53 -35.17 40.34 40.72
C SER A 53 -35.99 40.41 39.42
N ASP A 54 -36.82 41.44 39.25
CA ASP A 54 -37.69 41.61 38.08
C ASP A 54 -36.91 41.89 36.79
N TYR A 55 -35.85 42.71 36.83
CA TYR A 55 -35.03 43.01 35.64
C TYR A 55 -34.23 41.80 35.15
N LEU A 56 -33.81 40.94 36.09
CA LEU A 56 -33.10 39.70 35.76
C LEU A 56 -34.04 38.64 35.16
N GLN A 57 -35.30 38.61 35.59
CA GLN A 57 -36.32 37.72 35.01
C GLN A 57 -36.71 38.15 33.60
N ASP A 58 -36.79 39.45 33.32
CA ASP A 58 -37.06 39.96 31.97
C ASP A 58 -35.86 39.72 31.03
N ALA A 59 -34.63 39.86 31.52
CA ALA A 59 -33.43 39.51 30.77
C ALA A 59 -33.34 37.99 30.50
N ASP A 60 -33.67 37.14 31.47
CA ASP A 60 -33.70 35.68 31.30
C ASP A 60 -34.79 35.27 30.29
N ARG A 61 -35.93 35.97 30.26
CA ARG A 61 -36.98 35.77 29.24
C ARG A 61 -36.52 36.14 27.83
N LEU A 62 -35.81 37.25 27.66
CA LEU A 62 -35.27 37.65 26.36
C LEU A 62 -34.22 36.67 25.86
N LEU A 63 -33.34 36.17 26.73
CA LEU A 63 -32.34 35.17 26.37
C LEU A 63 -32.97 33.83 26.00
N ALA A 64 -34.03 33.42 26.72
CA ALA A 64 -34.79 32.23 26.39
C ALA A 64 -35.56 32.37 25.06
N GLN A 65 -36.03 33.56 24.70
CA GLN A 65 -36.67 33.83 23.39
C GLN A 65 -35.69 33.64 22.23
N GLU A 66 -34.41 33.98 22.42
CA GLU A 66 -33.34 33.76 21.45
C GLU A 66 -32.73 32.34 21.52
N GLY A 67 -33.33 31.44 22.30
CA GLY A 67 -32.92 30.03 22.40
C GLY A 67 -31.67 29.76 23.25
N LEU A 68 -31.24 30.74 24.05
CA LEU A 68 -30.06 30.61 24.93
C LEU A 68 -30.50 30.26 26.35
N ASP A 69 -29.91 29.22 26.95
CA ASP A 69 -30.22 28.81 28.33
C ASP A 69 -29.52 29.75 29.34
N PRO A 70 -30.27 30.60 30.06
CA PRO A 70 -29.69 31.58 30.98
C PRO A 70 -29.02 30.91 32.18
N ALA A 71 -29.45 29.70 32.58
CA ALA A 71 -28.84 28.98 33.69
C ALA A 71 -27.45 28.45 33.31
N LEU A 72 -27.33 27.92 32.10
CA LEU A 72 -26.06 27.43 31.57
C LEU A 72 -25.10 28.60 31.33
N LEU A 73 -25.60 29.73 30.83
CA LEU A 73 -24.82 30.94 30.58
C LEU A 73 -24.32 31.59 31.88
N ARG A 74 -25.12 31.58 32.95
CA ARG A 74 -24.68 32.00 34.29
C ARG A 74 -23.63 31.07 34.87
N ARG A 75 -23.79 29.75 34.70
CA ARG A 75 -22.81 28.76 35.14
C ARG A 75 -21.50 28.89 34.38
N THR A 76 -21.55 29.13 33.06
CA THR A 76 -20.35 29.38 32.26
C THR A 76 -19.71 30.72 32.64
N MET A 77 -20.47 31.79 32.85
CA MET A 77 -19.94 33.06 33.37
C MET A 77 -19.31 32.93 34.75
N GLN A 78 -19.87 32.12 35.64
CA GLN A 78 -19.26 31.82 36.94
C GLN A 78 -17.99 30.98 36.82
N SER A 79 -17.89 30.13 35.79
CA SER A 79 -16.66 29.38 35.49
C SER A 79 -15.58 30.21 34.80
N TYR A 80 -15.90 31.40 34.28
CA TYR A 80 -14.93 32.39 33.84
C TYR A 80 -14.31 33.08 35.06
N GLU A 81 -13.45 32.37 35.78
CA GLU A 81 -12.42 33.04 36.57
C GLU A 81 -11.52 33.79 35.58
N LEU A 82 -11.49 35.12 35.69
CA LEU A 82 -10.56 35.97 34.96
C LEU A 82 -9.14 35.54 35.34
N LYS A 83 -8.55 34.62 34.57
CA LYS A 83 -7.13 34.30 34.69
C LYS A 83 -6.38 35.62 34.51
N PRO A 84 -5.56 36.04 35.48
CA PRO A 84 -4.82 37.29 35.39
C PRO A 84 -4.01 37.26 34.10
N ARG A 85 -4.25 38.23 33.22
CA ARG A 85 -3.44 38.42 32.03
C ARG A 85 -2.09 38.99 32.49
N PRO A 86 -0.99 38.73 31.77
CA PRO A 86 0.30 39.32 32.11
C PRO A 86 0.25 40.87 32.15
N GLU A 87 -0.73 41.47 31.48
CA GLU A 87 -1.05 42.90 31.53
C GLU A 87 -1.59 43.35 32.90
N ASP A 88 -2.27 42.47 33.64
CA ASP A 88 -2.81 42.75 34.99
C ASP A 88 -1.69 42.79 36.05
N LEU A 89 -0.53 42.15 35.78
CA LEU A 89 0.67 42.27 36.61
C LEU A 89 1.36 43.64 36.47
N LEU A 90 0.96 44.44 35.47
CA LEU A 90 1.51 45.77 35.17
C LEU A 90 0.68 46.90 35.79
N ALA A 91 -0.29 46.61 36.67
CA ALA A 91 -1.11 47.65 37.30
C ALA A 91 -0.26 48.76 37.98
N PRO A 92 -0.60 50.05 37.80
CA PRO A 92 0.36 51.16 37.99
C PRO A 92 0.64 51.55 39.46
N GLU A 93 0.03 50.88 40.43
CA GLU A 93 -0.10 51.45 41.78
C GLU A 93 1.09 51.19 42.73
N ALA A 94 2.18 50.55 42.29
CA ALA A 94 3.35 50.34 43.17
C ALA A 94 4.73 50.28 42.49
N ALA A 95 4.96 51.02 41.40
CA ALA A 95 6.31 51.17 40.85
C ALA A 95 6.95 52.45 41.38
N HIS A 96 7.64 52.37 42.53
CA HIS A 96 8.30 53.54 43.14
C HIS A 96 9.72 53.81 42.57
N SER A 97 10.20 52.99 41.61
CA SER A 97 11.53 53.09 40.99
C SER A 97 11.58 52.39 39.62
N VAL A 98 12.39 52.93 38.69
CA VAL A 98 12.61 52.41 37.33
C VAL A 98 13.16 50.97 37.34
N GLY A 99 14.03 50.64 38.29
CA GLY A 99 14.62 49.30 38.39
C GLY A 99 13.57 48.22 38.68
N HIS A 100 12.62 48.51 39.58
CA HIS A 100 11.54 47.59 39.93
C HIS A 100 10.53 47.42 38.79
N TYR A 101 10.35 48.45 37.95
CA TYR A 101 9.56 48.35 36.73
C TYR A 101 10.21 47.39 35.71
N VAL A 102 11.52 47.51 35.47
CA VAL A 102 12.24 46.63 34.53
C VAL A 102 12.21 45.17 35.00
N GLU A 103 12.39 44.92 36.30
CA GLU A 103 12.32 43.57 36.86
C GLU A 103 10.92 42.95 36.68
N ARG A 104 9.85 43.71 36.94
CA ARG A 104 8.47 43.25 36.70
C ARG A 104 8.16 43.02 35.23
N VAL A 105 8.64 43.88 34.34
CA VAL A 105 8.49 43.68 32.89
C VAL A 105 9.22 42.41 32.46
N GLY A 106 10.41 42.13 33.01
CA GLY A 106 11.12 40.88 32.79
C GLY A 106 10.34 39.65 33.27
N GLN A 107 9.74 39.71 34.46
CA GLN A 107 8.90 38.64 34.99
C GLN A 107 7.62 38.44 34.15
N ALA A 108 6.98 39.51 33.69
CA ALA A 108 5.80 39.42 32.84
C ALA A 108 6.14 38.82 31.46
N LEU A 109 7.26 39.21 30.86
CA LEU A 109 7.74 38.67 29.59
C LEU A 109 8.10 37.19 29.68
N THR A 110 8.74 36.76 30.78
CA THR A 110 9.07 35.34 30.98
C THR A 110 7.80 34.49 31.15
N VAL A 111 6.81 34.96 31.92
CA VAL A 111 5.52 34.27 32.05
C VAL A 111 4.78 34.22 30.71
N ALA A 112 4.76 35.31 29.95
CA ALA A 112 4.15 35.35 28.63
C ALA A 112 4.85 34.41 27.64
N GLY A 113 6.18 34.35 27.67
CA GLY A 113 6.98 33.42 26.87
C GLY A 113 6.69 31.96 27.21
N LEU A 114 6.61 31.62 28.50
CA LEU A 114 6.25 30.28 28.97
C LEU A 114 4.82 29.89 28.56
N GLN A 115 3.85 30.79 28.70
CA GLN A 115 2.47 30.52 28.27
C GLN A 115 2.35 30.34 26.75
N THR A 116 3.09 31.13 25.98
CA THR A 116 3.11 31.01 24.51
C THR A 116 3.76 29.70 24.08
N SER A 117 4.87 29.31 24.74
CA SER A 117 5.53 28.02 24.51
C SER A 117 4.62 26.85 24.85
N LEU A 118 3.96 26.87 26.02
CA LEU A 118 3.03 25.82 26.44
C LEU A 118 1.83 25.69 25.49
N ARG A 119 1.29 26.83 25.01
CA ARG A 119 0.23 26.80 23.99
C ARG A 119 0.74 26.23 22.66
N GLY A 120 1.95 26.62 22.24
CA GLY A 120 2.58 26.09 21.05
C GLY A 120 2.81 24.57 21.12
N THR A 121 3.31 24.07 22.25
CA THR A 121 3.53 22.63 22.45
C THR A 121 2.23 21.84 22.54
N SER A 122 1.19 22.38 23.18
CA SER A 122 -0.13 21.74 23.21
C SER A 122 -0.74 21.63 21.81
N LEU A 123 -0.74 22.72 21.03
CA LEU A 123 -1.28 22.70 19.68
C LEU A 123 -0.48 21.78 18.75
N ALA A 124 0.85 21.75 18.90
CA ALA A 124 1.69 20.82 18.14
C ALA A 124 1.41 19.35 18.52
N PHE A 125 1.18 19.08 19.81
CA PHE A 125 0.80 17.74 20.27
C PHE A 125 -0.57 17.33 19.73
N ASP A 126 -1.57 18.22 19.78
CA ASP A 126 -2.92 17.93 19.27
C ASP A 126 -2.87 17.66 17.77
N SER A 127 -2.18 18.51 16.99
CA SER A 127 -1.98 18.31 15.55
C SER A 127 -1.30 16.97 15.25
N TYR A 128 -0.27 16.61 16.03
CA TYR A 128 0.41 15.33 15.87
C TYR A 128 -0.50 14.14 16.21
N MET A 129 -1.33 14.26 17.25
CA MET A 129 -2.28 13.22 17.63
C MET A 129 -3.37 13.05 16.58
N ASP A 130 -3.88 14.14 16.00
CA ASP A 130 -4.85 14.11 14.91
C ASP A 130 -4.27 13.44 13.67
N GLU A 131 -3.04 13.78 13.27
CA GLU A 131 -2.34 13.11 12.16
C GLU A 131 -2.16 11.61 12.43
N ARG A 132 -1.82 11.22 13.67
CA ARG A 132 -1.67 9.80 14.04
C ARG A 132 -2.99 9.06 14.09
N MET A 133 -4.04 9.70 14.58
CA MET A 133 -5.39 9.13 14.61
C MET A 133 -5.92 8.94 13.20
N GLU A 134 -5.74 9.92 12.32
CA GLU A 134 -6.13 9.81 10.90
C GLU A 134 -5.32 8.70 10.21
N ALA A 135 -3.99 8.65 10.40
CA ALA A 135 -3.18 7.58 9.81
C ALA A 135 -3.60 6.19 10.30
N ARG A 136 -3.92 6.05 11.60
CA ARG A 136 -4.41 4.79 12.17
C ARG A 136 -5.82 4.47 11.68
N TRP A 137 -6.70 5.45 11.57
CA TRP A 137 -8.04 5.28 11.02
C TRP A 137 -7.99 4.82 9.57
N GLN A 138 -7.12 5.41 8.75
CA GLN A 138 -6.90 4.96 7.37
C GLN A 138 -6.44 3.51 7.34
N GLN A 139 -5.47 3.12 8.18
CA GLN A 139 -5.02 1.73 8.30
C GLN A 139 -6.13 0.77 8.77
N GLU A 140 -6.92 1.14 9.77
CA GLU A 140 -8.01 0.31 10.29
C GLU A 140 -9.19 0.22 9.30
N ARG A 141 -9.50 1.32 8.60
CA ARG A 141 -10.48 1.35 7.52
C ARG A 141 -10.06 0.45 6.37
N GLU A 142 -8.79 0.54 5.96
CA GLU A 142 -8.20 -0.37 4.98
C GLU A 142 -8.27 -1.82 5.46
N ALA A 143 -7.90 -2.11 6.71
CA ALA A 143 -7.99 -3.45 7.31
C ALA A 143 -9.43 -3.99 7.40
N LEU A 144 -10.43 -3.12 7.62
CA LEU A 144 -11.84 -3.51 7.62
C LEU A 144 -12.35 -3.81 6.20
N PHE A 145 -11.94 -3.02 5.20
CA PHE A 145 -12.18 -3.35 3.79
C PHE A 145 -11.43 -4.62 3.36
N GLU A 146 -10.25 -4.87 3.94
CA GLU A 146 -9.50 -6.10 3.78
C GLU A 146 -10.29 -7.29 4.34
N TRP A 147 -10.77 -7.21 5.57
CA TRP A 147 -11.53 -8.29 6.21
C TRP A 147 -12.87 -8.60 5.50
N THR A 148 -13.52 -7.59 4.95
CA THR A 148 -14.84 -7.73 4.30
C THR A 148 -14.78 -8.16 2.83
N ALA A 149 -13.62 -8.09 2.18
CA ALA A 149 -13.47 -8.51 0.79
C ALA A 149 -13.37 -10.05 0.66
N PRO A 150 -14.22 -10.71 -0.17
CA PRO A 150 -14.27 -12.16 -0.32
C PRO A 150 -13.16 -12.70 -1.25
N TYR A 151 -11.90 -12.64 -0.80
CA TYR A 151 -10.81 -13.41 -1.41
C TYR A 151 -10.66 -14.81 -0.79
N SER A 152 -11.45 -15.10 0.25
CA SER A 152 -11.42 -16.35 0.98
C SER A 152 -11.57 -17.56 0.06
N LEU A 153 -10.53 -18.40 0.03
CA LEU A 153 -10.70 -19.84 -0.09
C LEU A 153 -11.88 -20.27 0.79
N PRO A 154 -12.75 -21.19 0.35
CA PRO A 154 -13.97 -21.55 1.06
C PRO A 154 -13.67 -21.81 2.54
N ALA A 155 -14.37 -21.05 3.39
CA ALA A 155 -14.07 -20.82 4.79
C ALA A 155 -13.67 -22.08 5.57
N LEU A 156 -12.49 -22.05 6.18
CA LEU A 156 -12.18 -22.87 7.35
C LEU A 156 -12.66 -22.13 8.62
N PRO A 157 -13.09 -22.85 9.66
CA PRO A 157 -13.55 -22.24 10.90
C PRO A 157 -12.36 -21.56 11.58
N LEU A 158 -12.42 -20.23 11.63
CA LEU A 158 -11.50 -19.40 12.40
C LEU A 158 -11.70 -19.72 13.88
N VAL A 159 -10.70 -20.35 14.51
CA VAL A 159 -10.62 -20.42 15.98
C VAL A 159 -10.43 -19.00 16.47
N GLY A 160 -11.49 -18.45 17.07
CA GLY A 160 -11.48 -17.09 17.61
C GLY A 160 -10.49 -16.93 18.78
N PRO A 161 -10.05 -15.69 19.06
CA PRO A 161 -9.14 -15.40 20.15
C PRO A 161 -9.90 -15.49 21.48
N GLY A 162 -9.92 -16.67 22.10
CA GLY A 162 -10.66 -16.87 23.35
C GLY A 162 -10.42 -18.15 24.13
N ALA A 163 -9.61 -19.10 23.66
CA ALA A 163 -9.37 -20.35 24.39
C ALA A 163 -7.98 -20.36 25.05
N ARG A 164 -7.91 -19.83 26.27
CA ARG A 164 -6.90 -20.24 27.24
C ARG A 164 -7.19 -21.69 27.65
N GLY A 165 -6.27 -22.62 27.39
CA GLY A 165 -6.42 -23.98 27.88
C GLY A 165 -5.36 -24.96 27.39
N SER A 166 -4.37 -25.19 28.25
CA SER A 166 -3.51 -26.37 28.36
C SER A 166 -2.36 -26.56 27.37
N ALA A 167 -1.16 -26.51 27.96
CA ALA A 167 0.09 -26.94 27.39
C ALA A 167 0.08 -28.46 27.17
N ALA A 168 0.34 -28.88 25.94
CA ALA A 168 0.81 -30.21 25.63
C ALA A 168 1.82 -30.11 24.49
N GLU A 169 3.08 -30.37 24.83
CA GLU A 169 4.23 -30.80 24.03
C GLU A 169 4.25 -30.48 22.52
N ARG A 170 5.10 -29.52 22.16
CA ARG A 170 5.71 -29.44 20.83
C ARG A 170 7.08 -30.09 20.87
N THR A 171 7.17 -31.35 20.47
CA THR A 171 8.43 -31.97 20.02
C THR A 171 8.76 -31.53 18.59
N PRO A 172 10.03 -31.22 18.26
CA PRO A 172 10.44 -30.86 16.91
C PRO A 172 10.88 -32.08 16.09
N LEU A 173 10.87 -31.89 14.76
CA LEU A 173 11.37 -32.76 13.69
C LEU A 173 10.58 -34.04 13.37
N GLY A 174 9.93 -34.00 12.20
CA GLY A 174 9.42 -35.16 11.48
C GLY A 174 8.69 -34.72 10.22
N SER A 175 9.37 -34.88 9.07
CA SER A 175 8.87 -34.80 7.69
C SER A 175 7.36 -34.59 7.51
N VAL A 176 6.97 -33.38 7.08
CA VAL A 176 5.70 -33.14 6.39
C VAL A 176 6.01 -32.37 5.11
N ALA A 177 6.74 -33.02 4.21
CA ALA A 177 6.82 -32.59 2.82
C ALA A 177 5.45 -32.82 2.16
N SER A 178 4.96 -31.80 1.44
CA SER A 178 3.88 -31.88 0.45
C SER A 178 2.46 -32.15 0.99
N GLY A 179 1.92 -31.24 1.81
CA GLY A 179 0.51 -31.27 2.23
C GLY A 179 -0.33 -30.05 1.83
N GLY A 180 0.29 -28.92 1.50
CA GLY A 180 -0.41 -27.65 1.23
C GLY A 180 -1.15 -27.61 -0.11
N ALA A 181 -0.54 -28.18 -1.16
CA ALA A 181 -1.12 -28.27 -2.50
C ALA A 181 -2.45 -29.06 -2.54
N ALA A 182 -2.67 -29.99 -1.60
CA ALA A 182 -3.88 -30.80 -1.52
C ALA A 182 -5.14 -30.03 -1.05
N ARG A 183 -4.99 -28.78 -0.58
CA ARG A 183 -6.08 -27.94 -0.07
C ARG A 183 -6.53 -26.86 -1.04
N LEU A 184 -5.71 -26.51 -2.02
CA LEU A 184 -6.10 -25.65 -3.13
C LEU A 184 -6.91 -26.48 -4.13
N ARG A 185 -8.05 -25.94 -4.57
CA ARG A 185 -8.93 -26.62 -5.52
C ARG A 185 -9.09 -25.81 -6.79
N GLY A 186 -9.27 -26.53 -7.89
CA GLY A 186 -9.52 -25.97 -9.20
C GLY A 186 -8.41 -25.04 -9.68
N ARG A 187 -8.82 -23.87 -10.22
CA ARG A 187 -7.93 -22.88 -10.84
C ARG A 187 -6.80 -22.36 -9.95
N ALA A 188 -7.07 -22.15 -8.65
CA ALA A 188 -6.06 -21.62 -7.73
C ALA A 188 -4.86 -22.56 -7.55
N ALA A 189 -5.09 -23.88 -7.53
CA ALA A 189 -4.02 -24.87 -7.42
C ALA A 189 -3.14 -24.89 -8.68
N GLN A 190 -3.78 -24.79 -9.84
CA GLN A 190 -3.07 -24.81 -11.12
C GLN A 190 -2.22 -23.54 -11.30
N TYR A 191 -2.74 -22.37 -10.93
CA TYR A 191 -1.98 -21.13 -10.99
C TYR A 191 -0.82 -21.08 -9.98
N ALA A 192 -1.01 -21.64 -8.78
CA ALA A 192 0.07 -21.81 -7.82
C ALA A 192 1.24 -22.63 -8.40
N GLU A 193 0.94 -23.71 -9.14
CA GLU A 193 1.96 -24.50 -9.82
C GLU A 193 2.62 -23.74 -10.99
N VAL A 194 1.87 -22.92 -11.72
CA VAL A 194 2.45 -22.02 -12.74
C VAL A 194 3.39 -20.99 -12.08
N ALA A 195 3.04 -20.46 -10.90
CA ALA A 195 3.89 -19.55 -10.13
C ALA A 195 5.22 -20.20 -9.72
N ARG A 196 5.17 -21.47 -9.27
CA ARG A 196 6.35 -22.28 -8.96
C ARG A 196 7.29 -22.39 -10.16
N ARG A 197 6.73 -22.77 -11.31
CA ARG A 197 7.50 -22.92 -12.56
C ARG A 197 8.08 -21.60 -13.02
N LEU A 198 7.33 -20.51 -12.92
CA LEU A 198 7.79 -19.16 -13.21
C LEU A 198 9.01 -18.78 -12.35
N ASN A 199 8.91 -18.97 -11.03
CA ASN A 199 10.01 -18.63 -10.11
C ASN A 199 11.25 -19.51 -10.34
N ARG A 200 11.06 -20.80 -10.64
CA ARG A 200 12.17 -21.70 -11.02
C ARG A 200 12.84 -21.28 -12.32
N ALA A 201 12.06 -20.94 -13.35
CA ALA A 201 12.59 -20.45 -14.62
C ALA A 201 13.40 -19.15 -14.42
N ARG A 202 12.92 -18.24 -13.56
CA ARG A 202 13.67 -17.03 -13.20
C ARG A 202 14.98 -17.33 -12.48
N ALA A 203 14.97 -18.27 -11.54
CA ALA A 203 16.18 -18.69 -10.85
C ALA A 203 17.21 -19.30 -11.83
N ALA A 204 16.75 -19.96 -12.89
CA ALA A 204 17.59 -20.48 -13.97
C ALA A 204 17.97 -19.45 -15.04
N GLY A 205 17.33 -18.27 -15.05
CA GLY A 205 17.52 -17.24 -16.10
C GLY A 205 16.85 -17.58 -17.44
N GLU A 206 15.85 -18.46 -17.44
CA GLU A 206 15.11 -18.89 -18.64
C GLU A 206 13.89 -18.00 -18.92
N GLU A 207 13.54 -17.84 -20.21
CA GLU A 207 12.31 -17.17 -20.61
C GLU A 207 11.08 -18.05 -20.32
N PHE A 208 10.05 -17.47 -19.69
CA PHE A 208 8.84 -18.21 -19.31
C PHE A 208 7.57 -17.57 -19.89
N PRO A 209 6.81 -18.28 -20.75
CA PRO A 209 5.59 -17.74 -21.38
C PRO A 209 4.38 -17.80 -20.45
N LEU A 210 4.38 -16.93 -19.42
CA LEU A 210 3.39 -16.95 -18.33
C LEU A 210 1.92 -16.93 -18.79
N ALA A 211 1.57 -16.07 -19.74
CA ALA A 211 0.17 -15.96 -20.21
C ALA A 211 -0.32 -17.22 -20.94
N ALA A 212 0.57 -17.94 -21.63
CA ALA A 212 0.22 -19.19 -22.31
C ALA A 212 -0.04 -20.32 -21.30
N GLU A 213 0.81 -20.44 -20.28
CA GLU A 213 0.67 -21.42 -19.20
C GLU A 213 -0.60 -21.18 -18.36
N LEU A 214 -0.90 -19.93 -18.01
CA LEU A 214 -2.14 -19.57 -17.30
C LEU A 214 -3.39 -19.81 -18.18
N GLY A 215 -3.27 -19.55 -19.49
CA GLY A 215 -4.31 -19.86 -20.46
C GLY A 215 -4.59 -21.37 -20.58
N ALA A 216 -3.54 -22.20 -20.56
CA ALA A 216 -3.66 -23.66 -20.56
C ALA A 216 -4.29 -24.18 -19.27
N ALA A 217 -3.91 -23.64 -18.11
CA ALA A 217 -4.54 -23.95 -16.82
C ALA A 217 -6.04 -23.62 -16.83
N CYS A 218 -6.45 -22.50 -17.42
CA CYS A 218 -7.87 -22.17 -17.57
C CYS A 218 -8.67 -23.20 -18.40
N GLN A 219 -8.05 -23.84 -19.38
CA GLN A 219 -8.72 -24.80 -20.28
C GLN A 219 -8.83 -26.20 -19.66
N ALA A 220 -7.96 -26.53 -18.70
CA ALA A 220 -7.92 -27.83 -18.06
C ALA A 220 -9.06 -28.08 -17.05
N GLU A 221 -9.78 -27.03 -16.63
CA GLU A 221 -10.91 -27.13 -15.70
C GLU A 221 -12.20 -27.63 -16.40
N PRO A 222 -12.75 -28.79 -16.00
CA PRO A 222 -14.03 -29.26 -16.51
C PRO A 222 -15.17 -28.57 -15.76
N GLY A 223 -15.98 -27.75 -16.45
CA GLY A 223 -17.28 -27.32 -15.91
C GLY A 223 -17.62 -25.81 -15.93
N GLY A 224 -17.03 -25.03 -16.83
CA GLY A 224 -17.55 -23.68 -17.08
C GLY A 224 -18.84 -23.71 -17.89
N THR A 225 -19.92 -23.09 -17.38
CA THR A 225 -21.12 -22.76 -18.16
C THR A 225 -20.71 -22.12 -19.48
N GLU A 226 -21.39 -22.44 -20.60
CA GLU A 226 -21.12 -21.90 -21.94
C GLU A 226 -21.27 -20.36 -21.97
N ARG A 227 -20.26 -19.64 -21.48
CA ARG A 227 -20.14 -18.19 -21.60
C ARG A 227 -19.41 -17.90 -22.91
N ARG A 228 -19.88 -16.91 -23.68
CA ARG A 228 -19.27 -16.54 -24.96
C ARG A 228 -17.82 -16.08 -24.80
N THR A 229 -17.48 -15.51 -23.64
CA THR A 229 -16.13 -15.07 -23.29
C THR A 229 -15.60 -15.82 -22.07
N SER A 230 -14.44 -16.46 -22.21
CA SER A 230 -13.76 -17.22 -21.15
C SER A 230 -12.43 -16.57 -20.76
N MET A 231 -11.93 -16.88 -19.55
CA MET A 231 -10.64 -16.34 -19.10
C MET A 231 -9.48 -16.86 -19.97
N ALA A 232 -9.61 -18.05 -20.54
CA ALA A 232 -8.68 -18.57 -21.54
C ALA A 232 -8.57 -17.66 -22.78
N ARG A 233 -9.66 -17.02 -23.21
CA ARG A 233 -9.63 -16.02 -24.29
C ARG A 233 -8.84 -14.79 -23.85
N VAL A 234 -9.05 -14.28 -22.63
CA VAL A 234 -8.29 -13.14 -22.09
C VAL A 234 -6.79 -13.46 -22.04
N TRP A 235 -6.41 -14.63 -21.56
CA TRP A 235 -5.02 -15.07 -21.53
C TRP A 235 -4.41 -15.25 -22.93
N LYS A 236 -5.19 -15.74 -23.91
CA LYS A 236 -4.75 -15.81 -25.30
C LYS A 236 -4.45 -14.42 -25.87
N VAL A 237 -5.33 -13.45 -25.62
CA VAL A 237 -5.12 -12.05 -26.03
C VAL A 237 -3.87 -11.50 -25.36
N LEU A 238 -3.72 -11.66 -24.04
CA LEU A 238 -2.52 -11.24 -23.32
C LEU A 238 -1.24 -11.92 -23.84
N GLY A 239 -1.31 -13.20 -24.20
CA GLY A 239 -0.20 -13.94 -24.80
C GLY A 239 0.30 -13.35 -26.13
N SER A 240 -0.57 -12.64 -26.86
CA SER A 240 -0.19 -11.90 -28.07
C SER A 240 0.32 -10.47 -27.78
N LEU A 241 -0.21 -9.83 -26.73
CA LEU A 241 0.11 -8.44 -26.36
C LEU A 241 1.42 -8.32 -25.57
N LEU A 242 1.62 -9.18 -24.57
CA LEU A 242 2.73 -9.10 -23.63
C LEU A 242 4.11 -9.21 -24.32
N PRO A 243 4.35 -10.13 -25.28
CA PRO A 243 5.62 -10.19 -26.00
C PRO A 243 5.89 -8.93 -26.83
N ALA A 244 4.85 -8.31 -27.40
CA ALA A 244 4.99 -7.06 -28.16
C ALA A 244 5.46 -5.90 -27.29
N ALA A 245 5.05 -5.87 -26.01
CA ALA A 245 5.57 -4.93 -25.03
C ALA A 245 6.99 -5.26 -24.57
N GLN A 246 7.31 -6.54 -24.31
CA GLN A 246 8.65 -6.97 -23.89
C GLN A 246 9.75 -6.62 -24.91
N GLY A 247 9.43 -6.69 -26.21
CA GLY A 247 10.38 -6.35 -27.29
C GLY A 247 10.75 -4.87 -27.39
N VAL A 248 10.09 -3.98 -26.62
CA VAL A 248 10.36 -2.54 -26.60
C VAL A 248 10.90 -2.16 -25.20
N PRO A 249 11.94 -1.31 -25.09
CA PRO A 249 12.41 -0.86 -23.78
C PRO A 249 11.36 -0.01 -23.05
N VAL A 250 11.31 -0.12 -21.71
CA VAL A 250 10.35 0.58 -20.86
C VAL A 250 10.50 2.11 -20.94
N THR A 251 11.68 2.61 -21.30
CA THR A 251 11.98 4.05 -21.45
C THR A 251 11.30 4.72 -22.66
N ALA A 252 10.64 3.94 -23.54
CA ALA A 252 9.97 4.44 -24.73
C ALA A 252 8.45 4.17 -24.69
N PRO A 253 7.68 4.87 -23.83
CA PRO A 253 6.27 4.57 -23.60
C PRO A 253 5.41 4.65 -24.86
N SER A 254 5.61 5.67 -25.71
CA SER A 254 4.85 5.83 -26.96
C SER A 254 5.11 4.70 -27.96
N ARG A 255 6.36 4.21 -28.06
CA ARG A 255 6.68 3.07 -28.94
C ARG A 255 6.08 1.77 -28.42
N ARG A 256 6.07 1.60 -27.09
CA ARG A 256 5.47 0.44 -26.42
C ARG A 256 3.96 0.43 -26.62
N ALA A 257 3.30 1.58 -26.43
CA ALA A 257 1.87 1.75 -26.67
C ALA A 257 1.51 1.48 -28.13
N ASP A 258 2.29 1.96 -29.09
CA ASP A 258 2.08 1.66 -30.52
C ASP A 258 2.22 0.17 -30.83
N ALA A 259 3.27 -0.49 -30.32
CA ALA A 259 3.46 -1.93 -30.49
C ALA A 259 2.27 -2.74 -29.93
N LEU A 260 1.75 -2.33 -28.79
CA LEU A 260 0.56 -2.92 -28.16
C LEU A 260 -0.73 -2.67 -28.97
N VAL A 261 -0.94 -1.47 -29.52
CA VAL A 261 -2.08 -1.18 -30.42
C VAL A 261 -2.03 -2.09 -31.65
N GLN A 262 -0.85 -2.24 -32.26
CA GLN A 262 -0.68 -3.11 -33.43
C GLN A 262 -0.84 -4.59 -33.08
N ALA A 263 -0.43 -5.01 -31.89
CA ALA A 263 -0.67 -6.38 -31.42
C ALA A 263 -2.16 -6.64 -31.14
N ALA A 264 -2.87 -5.68 -30.52
CA ALA A 264 -4.32 -5.77 -30.28
C ALA A 264 -5.10 -5.89 -31.59
N ARG A 265 -4.75 -5.08 -32.60
CA ARG A 265 -5.35 -5.17 -33.93
C ARG A 265 -5.11 -6.52 -34.60
N ARG A 266 -3.87 -7.02 -34.56
CA ARG A 266 -3.54 -8.35 -35.11
C ARG A 266 -4.31 -9.47 -34.43
N CYS A 267 -4.45 -9.42 -33.10
CA CYS A 267 -5.27 -10.39 -32.38
C CYS A 267 -6.73 -10.37 -32.84
N LEU A 268 -7.32 -9.18 -33.02
CA LEU A 268 -8.68 -9.04 -33.52
C LEU A 268 -8.82 -9.51 -34.98
N GLU A 269 -7.80 -9.29 -35.81
CA GLU A 269 -7.74 -9.77 -37.20
C GLU A 269 -7.70 -11.31 -37.26
N GLU A 270 -6.85 -11.94 -36.45
CA GLU A 270 -6.74 -13.40 -36.34
C GLU A 270 -8.04 -14.04 -35.80
N GLU A 271 -8.67 -13.42 -34.79
CA GLU A 271 -9.97 -13.87 -34.29
C GLU A 271 -11.04 -13.83 -35.38
N PHE A 272 -11.04 -12.79 -36.22
CA PHE A 272 -11.98 -12.68 -37.33
C PHE A 272 -11.68 -13.65 -38.48
N GLU A 273 -10.40 -13.90 -38.79
CA GLU A 273 -10.03 -14.93 -39.76
C GLU A 273 -10.52 -16.32 -39.28
N ALA A 274 -10.32 -16.64 -38.00
CA ALA A 274 -10.80 -17.88 -37.42
C ALA A 274 -12.34 -17.97 -37.47
N HIS A 275 -13.05 -16.87 -37.17
CA HIS A 275 -14.50 -16.78 -37.33
C HIS A 275 -14.91 -17.02 -38.79
N MET A 276 -14.26 -16.37 -39.75
CA MET A 276 -14.51 -16.53 -41.18
C MET A 276 -14.39 -18.00 -41.61
N GLN A 277 -13.30 -18.66 -41.21
CA GLN A 277 -13.09 -20.09 -41.49
C GLN A 277 -14.17 -20.96 -40.85
N LEU A 278 -14.60 -20.66 -39.61
CA LEU A 278 -15.66 -21.38 -38.91
C LEU A 278 -17.02 -21.19 -39.62
N THR A 279 -17.36 -19.96 -40.02
CA THR A 279 -18.60 -19.66 -40.75
C THR A 279 -18.68 -20.44 -42.06
N ILE A 280 -17.56 -20.51 -42.80
CA ILE A 280 -17.44 -21.28 -44.05
C ILE A 280 -17.65 -22.78 -43.78
N ARG A 281 -17.01 -23.32 -42.74
CA ARG A 281 -17.17 -24.74 -42.36
C ARG A 281 -18.62 -25.08 -42.01
N ASN A 282 -19.28 -24.20 -41.24
CA ASN A 282 -20.68 -24.38 -40.83
C ASN A 282 -21.67 -24.24 -42.01
N HIS A 283 -21.30 -23.52 -43.07
CA HIS A 283 -22.15 -23.27 -44.24
C HIS A 283 -21.51 -23.75 -45.56
N ARG A 284 -20.95 -24.97 -45.55
CA ARG A 284 -20.15 -25.51 -46.67
C ARG A 284 -20.86 -25.48 -48.02
N SER A 285 -22.17 -25.76 -48.07
CA SER A 285 -22.96 -25.78 -49.30
C SER A 285 -23.10 -24.40 -49.94
N LYS A 286 -23.27 -23.35 -49.14
CA LYS A 286 -23.40 -21.96 -49.61
C LYS A 286 -22.05 -21.32 -49.93
N ALA A 287 -21.01 -21.68 -49.18
CA ALA A 287 -19.67 -21.14 -49.36
C ALA A 287 -19.04 -21.56 -50.70
N ALA A 288 -19.37 -22.76 -51.19
CA ALA A 288 -18.89 -23.31 -52.46
C ALA A 288 -17.36 -23.18 -52.64
N LEU A 289 -16.63 -23.50 -51.56
CA LEU A 289 -15.17 -23.42 -51.55
C LEU A 289 -14.57 -24.61 -52.32
N GLY A 290 -13.73 -24.32 -53.32
CA GLY A 290 -13.04 -25.33 -54.13
C GLY A 290 -11.96 -26.12 -53.36
N ALA A 291 -11.38 -27.13 -54.02
CA ALA A 291 -10.44 -28.07 -53.39
C ALA A 291 -9.09 -27.47 -52.95
N SER A 292 -8.64 -26.36 -53.57
CA SER A 292 -7.42 -25.64 -53.21
C SER A 292 -7.74 -24.16 -52.91
N PRO A 293 -8.11 -23.81 -51.67
CA PRO A 293 -8.58 -22.47 -51.36
C PRO A 293 -7.42 -21.49 -51.25
N SER A 294 -7.34 -20.52 -52.17
CA SER A 294 -6.55 -19.31 -51.96
C SER A 294 -7.19 -18.44 -50.88
N LYS A 295 -6.42 -17.55 -50.27
CA LYS A 295 -6.94 -16.59 -49.27
C LYS A 295 -8.04 -15.68 -49.84
N LEU A 296 -7.94 -15.31 -51.11
CA LEU A 296 -9.03 -14.62 -51.83
C LEU A 296 -10.27 -15.49 -52.03
N ALA A 297 -10.09 -16.78 -52.33
CA ALA A 297 -11.22 -17.71 -52.43
C ALA A 297 -11.94 -17.88 -51.08
N LEU A 298 -11.21 -17.83 -49.95
CA LEU A 298 -11.80 -17.82 -48.61
C LEU A 298 -12.67 -16.57 -48.38
N ILE A 299 -12.17 -15.38 -48.73
CA ILE A 299 -12.95 -14.13 -48.62
C ILE A 299 -14.22 -14.21 -49.47
N ASN A 300 -14.10 -14.62 -50.73
CA ASN A 300 -15.25 -14.76 -51.63
C ASN A 300 -16.27 -15.78 -51.07
N ALA A 301 -15.80 -16.92 -50.56
CA ALA A 301 -16.65 -17.95 -49.97
C ALA A 301 -17.38 -17.44 -48.70
N TYR A 302 -16.72 -16.63 -47.88
CA TYR A 302 -17.35 -15.96 -46.75
C TYR A 302 -18.42 -14.96 -47.19
N LEU A 303 -18.12 -14.14 -48.21
CA LEU A 303 -19.07 -13.15 -48.73
C LEU A 303 -20.32 -13.79 -49.36
N ARG A 304 -20.19 -14.95 -50.01
CA ARG A 304 -21.36 -15.74 -50.47
C ARG A 304 -22.30 -16.11 -49.33
N VAL A 305 -21.75 -16.41 -48.15
CA VAL A 305 -22.52 -16.74 -46.96
C VAL A 305 -23.10 -15.49 -46.29
N SER A 306 -22.30 -14.42 -46.15
CA SER A 306 -22.67 -13.22 -45.38
C SER A 306 -23.62 -12.28 -46.11
N LEU A 307 -23.47 -12.11 -47.43
CA LEU A 307 -24.36 -11.29 -48.25
C LEU A 307 -25.67 -12.02 -48.60
N GLY A 308 -25.66 -13.36 -48.48
CA GLY A 308 -26.80 -14.23 -48.76
C GLY A 308 -27.17 -14.27 -50.26
N SER A 309 -28.18 -15.08 -50.60
CA SER A 309 -28.68 -15.29 -51.97
C SER A 309 -29.47 -14.10 -52.53
N ARG A 310 -29.17 -12.87 -52.10
CA ARG A 310 -29.98 -11.69 -52.45
C ARG A 310 -29.77 -11.29 -53.91
N GLU A 311 -28.55 -11.41 -54.44
CA GLU A 311 -28.18 -11.07 -55.83
C GLU A 311 -26.94 -11.87 -56.28
N GLN A 312 -26.75 -12.08 -57.59
CA GLN A 312 -25.51 -12.67 -58.14
C GLN A 312 -24.32 -11.73 -57.91
N LEU A 313 -23.19 -12.28 -57.47
CA LEU A 313 -21.99 -11.52 -57.12
C LEU A 313 -21.08 -11.34 -58.35
N ASP A 314 -20.43 -10.18 -58.46
CA ASP A 314 -19.54 -9.81 -59.57
C ASP A 314 -18.36 -10.76 -59.84
N PHE A 315 -17.91 -11.49 -58.83
CA PHE A 315 -16.85 -12.50 -58.96
C PHE A 315 -17.37 -13.90 -59.31
N ASP A 316 -18.68 -14.13 -59.25
CA ASP A 316 -19.31 -15.37 -59.70
C ASP A 316 -19.81 -15.21 -61.15
N GLU A 317 -20.38 -14.06 -61.50
CA GLU A 317 -20.80 -13.75 -62.87
C GLU A 317 -20.48 -12.29 -63.29
N PRO A 318 -20.01 -12.07 -64.53
CA PRO A 318 -19.74 -10.72 -65.03
C PRO A 318 -21.04 -9.92 -65.16
N GLY A 319 -21.20 -8.88 -64.33
CA GLY A 319 -22.39 -8.04 -64.27
C GLY A 319 -23.20 -8.17 -62.96
N GLY A 320 -22.75 -9.02 -62.04
CA GLY A 320 -23.29 -9.10 -60.68
C GLY A 320 -23.01 -7.85 -59.83
N MET A 321 -23.51 -7.86 -58.58
CA MET A 321 -23.36 -6.78 -57.61
C MET A 321 -21.88 -6.48 -57.34
N ASP A 322 -21.47 -5.20 -57.38
CA ASP A 322 -20.09 -4.78 -57.13
C ASP A 322 -19.70 -5.04 -55.66
N THR A 323 -18.87 -6.06 -55.45
CA THR A 323 -18.39 -6.45 -54.13
C THR A 323 -17.00 -5.90 -53.82
N THR A 324 -16.44 -5.01 -54.66
CA THR A 324 -15.08 -4.50 -54.50
C THR A 324 -14.79 -4.03 -53.07
N TRP A 325 -15.66 -3.18 -52.51
CA TRP A 325 -15.48 -2.63 -51.16
C TRP A 325 -15.72 -3.65 -50.05
N HIS A 326 -16.66 -4.59 -50.22
CA HIS A 326 -16.85 -5.70 -49.28
C HIS A 326 -15.61 -6.58 -49.23
N ARG A 327 -15.03 -6.94 -50.39
CA ARG A 327 -13.83 -7.77 -50.50
C ARG A 327 -12.61 -7.08 -49.88
N ILE A 328 -12.41 -5.78 -50.17
CA ILE A 328 -11.31 -5.01 -49.57
C ILE A 328 -11.48 -4.92 -48.05
N TYR A 329 -12.67 -4.54 -47.57
CA TYR A 329 -12.93 -4.43 -46.13
C TYR A 329 -12.74 -5.76 -45.42
N THR A 330 -13.34 -6.86 -45.91
CA THR A 330 -13.20 -8.18 -45.28
C THR A 330 -11.75 -8.65 -45.29
N ALA A 331 -11.00 -8.39 -46.36
CA ALA A 331 -9.57 -8.69 -46.42
C ALA A 331 -8.78 -7.90 -45.37
N LEU A 332 -9.03 -6.59 -45.25
CA LEU A 332 -8.39 -5.74 -44.23
C LEU A 332 -8.77 -6.17 -42.81
N ARG A 333 -10.04 -6.50 -42.57
CA ARG A 333 -10.56 -6.97 -41.28
C ARG A 333 -9.97 -8.30 -40.83
N ALA A 334 -9.60 -9.16 -41.78
CA ALA A 334 -8.89 -10.42 -41.54
C ALA A 334 -7.35 -10.28 -41.55
N GLY A 335 -6.81 -9.06 -41.68
CA GLY A 335 -5.37 -8.82 -41.76
C GLY A 335 -4.69 -9.27 -43.07
N LEU A 336 -5.48 -9.64 -44.07
CA LEU A 336 -5.06 -10.14 -45.40
C LEU A 336 -4.77 -8.99 -46.37
N THR A 337 -3.68 -8.25 -46.12
CA THR A 337 -3.37 -7.01 -46.86
C THR A 337 -2.94 -7.23 -48.31
N ALA A 338 -2.28 -8.36 -48.62
CA ALA A 338 -1.87 -8.67 -49.99
C ALA A 338 -3.09 -8.92 -50.89
N GLU A 339 -4.07 -9.63 -50.35
CA GLU A 339 -5.35 -9.91 -50.98
C GLU A 339 -6.16 -8.63 -51.20
N ALA A 340 -6.18 -7.72 -50.21
CA ALA A 340 -6.81 -6.41 -50.34
C ALA A 340 -6.17 -5.58 -51.49
N GLN A 341 -4.85 -5.56 -51.60
CA GLN A 341 -4.13 -4.89 -52.68
C GLN A 341 -4.42 -5.51 -54.05
N GLN A 342 -4.49 -6.84 -54.13
CA GLN A 342 -4.84 -7.55 -55.36
C GLN A 342 -6.25 -7.20 -55.84
N VAL A 343 -7.23 -7.13 -54.93
CA VAL A 343 -8.61 -6.71 -55.27
C VAL A 343 -8.64 -5.25 -55.71
N ALA A 344 -7.93 -4.37 -55.00
CA ALA A 344 -7.87 -2.95 -55.36
C ALA A 344 -7.26 -2.70 -56.75
N ALA A 345 -6.22 -3.46 -57.12
CA ALA A 345 -5.54 -3.35 -58.41
C ALA A 345 -6.37 -3.94 -59.59
N THR A 346 -7.15 -4.99 -59.33
CA THR A 346 -7.93 -5.69 -60.37
C THR A 346 -9.34 -5.12 -60.57
N SER A 347 -9.81 -4.25 -59.66
CA SER A 347 -11.16 -3.71 -59.74
C SER A 347 -11.30 -2.63 -60.81
N ARG A 348 -12.28 -2.84 -61.70
CA ARG A 348 -12.67 -1.87 -62.75
C ARG A 348 -13.27 -0.59 -62.17
N THR A 349 -13.87 -0.63 -60.98
CA THR A 349 -14.49 0.53 -60.32
C THR A 349 -13.45 1.50 -59.76
N LEU A 350 -12.26 0.99 -59.43
CA LEU A 350 -11.12 1.75 -58.95
C LEU A 350 -10.17 2.16 -60.09
N ALA A 351 -10.07 1.38 -61.17
CA ALA A 351 -9.14 1.63 -62.29
C ALA A 351 -9.58 2.73 -63.28
N GLY A 352 -10.83 3.22 -63.21
CA GLY A 352 -11.33 4.22 -64.15
C GLY A 352 -10.74 5.61 -63.92
N SER A 353 -10.23 6.27 -64.97
CA SER A 353 -9.70 7.66 -64.92
C SER A 353 -10.72 8.72 -64.48
N ARG A 354 -12.02 8.40 -64.49
CA ARG A 354 -13.11 9.26 -63.96
C ARG A 354 -13.54 8.88 -62.54
N SER A 355 -12.93 7.85 -61.95
CA SER A 355 -13.25 7.39 -60.59
C SER A 355 -12.57 8.28 -59.57
N THR A 356 -13.35 8.81 -58.63
CA THR A 356 -12.85 9.59 -57.49
C THR A 356 -12.07 8.72 -56.50
N ALA A 357 -12.14 7.41 -56.67
CA ALA A 357 -11.41 6.41 -55.89
C ALA A 357 -10.14 5.89 -56.57
N SER A 358 -9.71 6.45 -57.71
CA SER A 358 -8.52 6.01 -58.44
C SER A 358 -7.19 6.17 -57.65
N ALA A 359 -7.16 7.08 -56.68
CA ALA A 359 -6.00 7.24 -55.77
C ALA A 359 -5.92 6.16 -54.67
N PHE A 360 -7.01 5.43 -54.42
CA PHE A 360 -7.10 4.48 -53.30
C PHE A 360 -6.09 3.32 -53.38
N PRO A 361 -5.87 2.64 -54.53
CA PRO A 361 -4.91 1.54 -54.60
C PRO A 361 -3.46 1.95 -54.27
N ALA A 362 -3.05 3.15 -54.69
CA ALA A 362 -1.73 3.69 -54.38
C ALA A 362 -1.60 4.00 -52.88
N ALA A 363 -2.61 4.66 -52.31
CA ALA A 363 -2.66 4.95 -50.87
C ALA A 363 -2.70 3.67 -50.02
N LEU A 364 -3.43 2.64 -50.45
CA LEU A 364 -3.44 1.35 -49.77
C LEU A 364 -2.07 0.68 -49.78
N LYS A 365 -1.33 0.79 -50.89
CA LYS A 365 0.05 0.27 -50.98
C LYS A 365 0.97 0.99 -49.99
N GLU A 366 0.93 2.33 -49.99
CA GLU A 366 1.69 3.16 -49.05
C GLU A 366 1.34 2.85 -47.59
N TRP A 367 0.06 2.64 -47.28
CA TRP A 367 -0.41 2.32 -45.93
C TRP A 367 0.13 0.97 -45.43
N VAL A 368 0.19 -0.04 -46.31
CA VAL A 368 0.77 -1.35 -45.97
C VAL A 368 2.28 -1.23 -45.77
N GLU A 369 2.99 -0.49 -46.63
CA GLU A 369 4.44 -0.25 -46.52
C GLU A 369 4.79 0.57 -45.27
N GLY A 370 3.92 1.51 -44.88
CA GLY A 370 4.01 2.33 -43.66
C GLY A 370 3.65 1.59 -42.36
N GLY A 371 3.51 0.26 -42.39
CA GLY A 371 3.22 -0.54 -41.20
C GLY A 371 1.77 -0.44 -40.70
N ARG A 372 0.80 -0.20 -41.61
CA ARG A 372 -0.65 -0.14 -41.32
C ARG A 372 -1.05 0.98 -40.36
N ARG A 373 -0.33 2.09 -40.41
CA ARG A 373 -0.61 3.31 -39.64
C ARG A 373 -1.34 4.33 -40.50
N PRO A 374 -2.19 5.20 -39.93
CA PRO A 374 -2.84 6.28 -40.67
C PRO A 374 -1.83 7.07 -41.52
N LEU A 375 -2.20 7.30 -42.78
CA LEU A 375 -1.39 8.03 -43.75
C LEU A 375 -1.28 9.51 -43.35
N THR A 376 -0.08 10.07 -43.51
CA THR A 376 0.20 11.48 -43.22
C THR A 376 0.66 12.22 -44.49
N GLY A 377 0.75 13.55 -44.44
CA GLY A 377 1.21 14.35 -45.58
C GLY A 377 0.15 14.51 -46.68
N ALA A 378 0.61 14.62 -47.93
CA ALA A 378 -0.24 14.94 -49.09
C ALA A 378 -1.18 13.80 -49.50
N THR A 379 -0.72 12.55 -49.37
CA THR A 379 -1.52 11.35 -49.62
C THR A 379 -2.59 11.18 -48.54
N GLY A 380 -2.20 11.34 -47.27
CA GLY A 380 -3.13 11.39 -46.15
C GLY A 380 -4.23 12.44 -46.31
N SER A 381 -3.88 13.70 -46.60
CA SER A 381 -4.87 14.79 -46.76
C SER A 381 -5.83 14.56 -47.92
N SER A 382 -5.38 13.95 -49.02
CA SER A 382 -6.23 13.56 -50.14
C SER A 382 -7.25 12.49 -49.75
N ILE A 383 -6.83 11.44 -49.04
CA ILE A 383 -7.71 10.37 -48.55
C ILE A 383 -8.70 10.90 -47.51
N THR A 384 -8.27 11.78 -46.60
CA THR A 384 -9.16 12.46 -45.64
C THR A 384 -10.22 13.30 -46.34
N SER A 385 -9.83 14.07 -47.37
CA SER A 385 -10.77 14.91 -48.13
C SER A 385 -11.85 14.07 -48.84
N GLU A 386 -11.49 12.91 -49.39
CA GLU A 386 -12.46 11.99 -49.99
C GLU A 386 -13.33 11.32 -48.93
N ALA A 387 -12.81 11.00 -47.73
CA ALA A 387 -13.60 10.50 -46.61
C ALA A 387 -14.65 11.54 -46.16
N GLU A 388 -14.26 12.80 -46.00
CA GLU A 388 -15.18 13.90 -45.66
C GLU A 388 -16.23 14.12 -46.75
N ARG A 389 -15.83 14.05 -48.02
CA ARG A 389 -16.75 14.14 -49.15
C ARG A 389 -17.81 13.03 -49.08
N LEU A 390 -17.40 11.78 -48.80
CA LEU A 390 -18.33 10.66 -48.63
C LEU A 390 -19.31 10.90 -47.48
N LEU A 391 -18.87 11.52 -46.38
CA LEU A 391 -19.75 11.88 -45.26
C LEU A 391 -20.78 12.96 -45.63
N ARG A 392 -20.36 13.97 -46.40
CA ARG A 392 -21.23 15.08 -46.82
C ARG A 392 -22.25 14.66 -47.89
N ASP A 393 -21.88 13.72 -48.76
CA ASP A 393 -22.72 13.28 -49.88
C ASP A 393 -23.80 12.26 -49.46
N ARG A 394 -24.94 12.80 -49.02
CA ARG A 394 -26.14 12.02 -48.65
C ARG A 394 -26.72 11.20 -49.81
N GLY A 395 -26.47 11.60 -51.07
CA GLY A 395 -26.96 10.91 -52.25
C GLY A 395 -26.22 9.61 -52.53
N LEU A 396 -24.90 9.62 -52.37
CA LEU A 396 -24.07 8.40 -52.44
C LEU A 396 -24.41 7.41 -51.34
N ARG A 397 -24.71 7.90 -50.13
CA ARG A 397 -25.18 7.07 -49.01
C ARG A 397 -26.49 6.36 -49.31
N ALA A 398 -27.48 7.07 -49.88
CA ALA A 398 -28.77 6.49 -50.22
C ALA A 398 -28.68 5.45 -51.36
N ARG A 399 -27.77 5.65 -52.34
CA ARG A 399 -27.59 4.76 -53.49
C ARG A 399 -26.63 3.59 -53.22
N GLY A 400 -25.65 3.76 -52.34
CA GLY A 400 -24.56 2.81 -52.13
C GLY A 400 -24.85 1.68 -51.14
N GLY A 401 -25.98 1.70 -50.45
CA GLY A 401 -26.43 0.62 -49.56
C GLY A 401 -25.34 0.15 -48.59
N SER A 402 -25.15 -1.17 -48.47
CA SER A 402 -24.10 -1.74 -47.61
C SER A 402 -22.68 -1.50 -48.12
N SER A 403 -22.48 -1.35 -49.44
CA SER A 403 -21.17 -1.08 -50.07
C SER A 403 -20.60 0.28 -49.63
N PHE A 404 -21.47 1.28 -49.45
CA PHE A 404 -21.08 2.61 -48.95
C PHE A 404 -20.41 2.54 -47.58
N GLY A 405 -20.96 1.76 -46.65
CA GLY A 405 -20.40 1.61 -45.31
C GLY A 405 -19.00 0.97 -45.33
N HIS A 406 -18.81 -0.07 -46.14
CA HIS A 406 -17.50 -0.73 -46.31
C HIS A 406 -16.47 0.22 -46.96
N ARG A 407 -16.89 1.00 -47.96
CA ARG A 407 -16.06 2.04 -48.58
C ARG A 407 -15.62 3.08 -47.54
N LEU A 408 -16.57 3.66 -46.81
CA LEU A 408 -16.27 4.67 -45.80
C LEU A 408 -15.32 4.13 -44.71
N ALA A 409 -15.52 2.88 -44.28
CA ALA A 409 -14.64 2.22 -43.31
C ALA A 409 -13.19 2.10 -43.82
N CYS A 410 -13.01 1.71 -45.09
CA CYS A 410 -11.68 1.62 -45.71
C CYS A 410 -10.99 2.98 -45.80
N TYR A 411 -11.71 4.03 -46.22
CA TYR A 411 -11.16 5.38 -46.27
C TYR A 411 -10.82 5.92 -44.88
N ALA A 412 -11.67 5.69 -43.88
CA ALA A 412 -11.42 6.08 -42.50
C ALA A 412 -10.16 5.38 -41.94
N LEU A 413 -9.99 4.08 -42.20
CA LEU A 413 -8.84 3.32 -41.74
C LEU A 413 -7.51 3.82 -42.32
N LEU A 414 -7.50 4.20 -43.61
CA LEU A 414 -6.30 4.70 -44.27
C LEU A 414 -5.95 6.13 -43.83
N SER A 415 -6.95 6.99 -43.61
CA SER A 415 -6.72 8.41 -43.23
C SER A 415 -6.60 8.65 -41.73
N GLY A 416 -7.08 7.74 -40.89
CA GLY A 416 -7.22 7.99 -39.44
C GLY A 416 -8.33 8.99 -39.09
N HIS A 417 -9.28 9.26 -40.00
CA HIS A 417 -10.32 10.27 -39.79
C HIS A 417 -11.42 9.77 -38.82
N ALA A 418 -11.28 10.07 -37.53
CA ALA A 418 -12.19 9.64 -36.46
C ALA A 418 -13.69 9.98 -36.69
N PRO A 419 -14.07 11.18 -37.20
CA PRO A 419 -15.47 11.51 -37.43
C PRO A 419 -16.17 10.55 -38.42
N ALA A 420 -15.44 9.99 -39.39
CA ALA A 420 -16.01 9.00 -40.30
C ALA A 420 -16.40 7.71 -39.57
N ALA A 421 -15.62 7.29 -38.58
CA ALA A 421 -15.91 6.10 -37.79
C ALA A 421 -17.06 6.33 -36.79
N ASP A 422 -17.17 7.51 -36.18
CA ASP A 422 -18.30 7.88 -35.31
C ASP A 422 -19.63 7.74 -36.04
N VAL A 423 -19.66 8.30 -37.25
CA VAL A 423 -20.84 8.34 -38.09
C VAL A 423 -21.14 6.95 -38.66
N LEU A 424 -20.13 6.14 -39.01
CA LEU A 424 -20.31 4.80 -39.56
C LEU A 424 -21.19 3.90 -38.67
N GLY A 425 -20.99 3.94 -37.35
CA GLY A 425 -21.79 3.17 -36.38
C GLY A 425 -23.28 3.52 -36.37
N GLN A 426 -23.62 4.79 -36.67
CA GLN A 426 -25.02 5.25 -36.76
C GLN A 426 -25.63 4.97 -38.13
N ILE A 427 -24.82 5.08 -39.19
CA ILE A 427 -25.29 5.02 -40.58
C ILE A 427 -25.45 3.58 -41.07
N SER A 428 -24.49 2.71 -40.73
CA SER A 428 -24.40 1.36 -41.25
C SER A 428 -24.03 0.37 -40.13
N PRO A 429 -24.91 0.19 -39.12
CA PRO A 429 -24.71 -0.80 -38.05
C PRO A 429 -24.25 -2.20 -38.51
N PRO A 430 -24.71 -2.79 -39.63
CA PRO A 430 -24.25 -4.12 -40.04
C PRO A 430 -22.76 -4.20 -40.44
N VAL A 431 -22.05 -3.07 -40.60
CA VAL A 431 -20.60 -3.07 -40.86
C VAL A 431 -19.81 -3.30 -39.57
N LEU A 432 -20.35 -2.90 -38.42
CA LEU A 432 -19.72 -3.05 -37.10
C LEU A 432 -20.68 -3.80 -36.16
N PRO A 433 -20.98 -5.08 -36.43
CA PRO A 433 -21.97 -5.83 -35.67
C PRO A 433 -21.53 -6.17 -34.24
N THR A 434 -20.22 -6.20 -33.96
CA THR A 434 -19.65 -6.57 -32.67
C THR A 434 -18.78 -5.46 -32.07
N ILE A 435 -18.55 -5.51 -30.76
CA ILE A 435 -17.63 -4.60 -30.08
C ILE A 435 -16.19 -4.82 -30.55
N GLU A 436 -15.83 -6.05 -30.91
CA GLU A 436 -14.53 -6.39 -31.50
C GLU A 436 -14.31 -5.68 -32.84
N ASP A 437 -15.33 -5.61 -33.70
CA ASP A 437 -15.25 -4.88 -34.97
C ASP A 437 -15.12 -3.38 -34.75
N PHE A 438 -15.87 -2.84 -33.78
CA PHE A 438 -15.74 -1.44 -33.37
C PHE A 438 -14.33 -1.13 -32.87
N LEU A 439 -13.79 -1.94 -31.97
CA LEU A 439 -12.45 -1.76 -31.41
C LEU A 439 -11.36 -1.92 -32.48
N TRP A 440 -11.47 -2.90 -33.38
CA TRP A 440 -10.52 -3.09 -34.47
C TRP A 440 -10.43 -1.83 -35.35
N LEU A 441 -11.59 -1.26 -35.72
CA LEU A 441 -11.62 -0.03 -36.51
C LEU A 441 -11.01 1.13 -35.73
N ARG A 442 -11.45 1.36 -34.49
CA ARG A 442 -10.99 2.48 -33.65
C ARG A 442 -9.49 2.43 -33.38
N LEU A 443 -8.96 1.27 -33.01
CA LEU A 443 -7.52 1.07 -32.80
C LEU A 443 -6.73 1.32 -34.09
N GLY A 444 -7.33 1.09 -35.26
CA GLY A 444 -6.72 1.42 -36.55
C GLY A 444 -6.61 2.91 -36.86
N LEU A 445 -7.40 3.76 -36.18
CA LEU A 445 -7.37 5.22 -36.33
C LEU A 445 -6.38 5.89 -35.37
N VAL A 446 -5.95 5.17 -34.33
CA VAL A 446 -5.10 5.72 -33.27
C VAL A 446 -3.72 6.08 -33.83
N VAL A 447 -3.30 7.32 -33.59
CA VAL A 447 -1.93 7.79 -33.84
C VAL A 447 -1.20 7.94 -32.51
N VAL A 448 -0.20 7.09 -32.27
CA VAL A 448 0.56 7.09 -31.01
C VAL A 448 1.80 8.00 -31.14
N GLY A 449 1.93 8.98 -30.24
CA GLY A 449 3.09 9.88 -30.18
C GLY A 449 2.92 11.23 -30.87
N GLY A 450 1.72 11.58 -31.32
CA GLY A 450 1.39 12.97 -31.67
C GLY A 450 1.28 13.79 -30.38
N SER A 451 2.18 14.75 -30.16
CA SER A 451 1.96 15.75 -29.13
C SER A 451 0.66 16.49 -29.45
N SER A 452 -0.30 16.46 -28.53
CA SER A 452 -1.36 17.48 -28.49
C SER A 452 -0.73 18.80 -28.06
N GLN A 453 0.13 19.35 -28.91
CA GLN A 453 0.62 20.72 -28.86
C GLN A 453 0.13 21.39 -30.14
N SER A 454 -1.12 21.85 -30.09
CA SER A 454 -1.56 22.97 -30.93
C SER A 454 -2.11 24.06 -30.01
N LEU A 455 -1.22 24.64 -29.22
CA LEU A 455 -1.35 26.01 -28.73
C LEU A 455 -0.32 26.85 -29.47
N GLY A 456 -0.64 27.23 -30.71
CA GLY A 456 0.13 28.19 -31.48
C GLY A 456 0.22 27.89 -32.97
N SER A 457 -0.42 28.76 -33.76
CA SER A 457 -0.22 28.95 -35.20
C SER A 457 -1.06 28.09 -36.17
N GLY A 458 -2.27 28.58 -36.44
CA GLY A 458 -2.69 28.96 -37.80
C GLY A 458 -2.94 27.88 -38.87
N SER A 459 -2.73 26.59 -38.62
CA SER A 459 -3.11 25.54 -39.57
C SER A 459 -4.23 24.68 -39.01
N GLN A 460 -5.34 24.60 -39.75
CA GLN A 460 -6.46 23.68 -39.52
C GLN A 460 -6.02 22.22 -39.77
N GLN A 461 -4.98 21.75 -39.08
CA GLN A 461 -4.71 20.31 -38.99
C GLN A 461 -5.73 19.76 -38.00
N GLY A 462 -6.62 18.89 -38.50
CA GLY A 462 -7.66 18.25 -37.68
C GLY A 462 -7.07 17.57 -36.45
N GLU A 463 -7.85 17.56 -35.36
CA GLU A 463 -7.47 16.93 -34.09
C GLU A 463 -7.00 15.48 -34.33
N VAL A 464 -5.78 15.17 -33.88
CA VAL A 464 -5.19 13.84 -34.02
C VAL A 464 -5.85 12.91 -33.00
N TYR A 465 -6.50 11.85 -33.49
CA TYR A 465 -7.15 10.87 -32.63
C TYR A 465 -6.12 9.96 -31.94
N GLY A 466 -5.96 10.14 -30.63
CA GLY A 466 -5.04 9.38 -29.80
C GLY A 466 -5.70 8.19 -29.08
N LEU A 467 -4.86 7.34 -28.46
CA LEU A 467 -5.34 6.22 -27.65
C LEU A 467 -6.18 6.70 -26.46
N ARG A 468 -5.79 7.84 -25.86
CA ARG A 468 -6.49 8.45 -24.73
C ARG A 468 -7.92 8.85 -25.09
N ASP A 469 -8.14 9.34 -26.31
CA ASP A 469 -9.49 9.73 -26.77
C ASP A 469 -10.40 8.50 -26.88
N LEU A 470 -9.87 7.37 -27.34
CA LEU A 470 -10.59 6.09 -27.35
C LEU A 470 -10.90 5.60 -25.94
N GLN A 471 -9.93 5.67 -25.02
CA GLN A 471 -10.13 5.26 -23.62
C GLN A 471 -11.21 6.11 -22.94
N GLN A 472 -11.15 7.44 -23.10
CA GLN A 472 -12.16 8.36 -22.58
C GLN A 472 -13.54 8.11 -23.16
N TYR A 473 -13.64 7.84 -24.47
CA TYR A 473 -14.91 7.49 -25.10
C TYR A 473 -15.52 6.23 -24.47
N LEU A 474 -14.72 5.18 -24.27
CA LEU A 474 -15.20 3.92 -23.70
C LEU A 474 -15.64 4.05 -22.23
N GLN A 475 -14.97 4.92 -21.47
CA GLN A 475 -15.27 5.19 -20.06
C GLN A 475 -16.59 5.96 -19.85
N GLN A 476 -17.17 6.57 -20.90
CA GLN A 476 -18.50 7.19 -20.82
C GLN A 476 -19.61 6.17 -20.52
N TYR A 477 -19.36 4.91 -20.87
CA TYR A 477 -20.30 3.82 -20.66
C TYR A 477 -19.90 3.00 -19.43
N PRO A 478 -20.86 2.67 -18.53
CA PRO A 478 -20.56 1.87 -17.34
C PRO A 478 -20.16 0.44 -17.71
N SER A 479 -19.46 -0.24 -16.80
CA SER A 479 -19.07 -1.66 -16.97
C SER A 479 -20.25 -2.59 -17.26
N SER A 480 -21.46 -2.24 -16.77
CA SER A 480 -22.71 -2.97 -17.02
C SER A 480 -23.15 -2.98 -18.49
N HIS A 481 -22.79 -1.95 -19.26
CA HIS A 481 -23.07 -1.86 -20.70
C HIS A 481 -22.35 -2.98 -21.47
N TYR A 482 -21.07 -3.19 -21.18
CA TYR A 482 -20.24 -4.19 -21.84
C TYR A 482 -20.48 -5.59 -21.28
N SER A 483 -20.67 -5.71 -19.96
CA SER A 483 -20.85 -7.00 -19.28
C SER A 483 -22.26 -7.58 -19.38
N HIS A 484 -23.15 -6.99 -20.19
CA HIS A 484 -24.55 -7.42 -20.34
C HIS A 484 -25.26 -7.52 -18.99
N ALA A 485 -25.17 -6.44 -18.19
CA ALA A 485 -25.61 -6.37 -16.80
C ALA A 485 -24.96 -7.41 -15.86
N GLY A 486 -23.64 -7.61 -16.01
CA GLY A 486 -22.83 -8.50 -15.16
C GLY A 486 -22.87 -9.98 -15.53
N ARG A 487 -23.56 -10.38 -16.60
CA ARG A 487 -23.61 -11.78 -17.08
C ARG A 487 -22.29 -12.21 -17.73
N GLU A 488 -21.64 -11.30 -18.44
CA GLU A 488 -20.38 -11.54 -19.16
C GLU A 488 -19.29 -10.53 -18.74
N PRO A 489 -18.80 -10.58 -17.49
CA PRO A 489 -17.82 -9.61 -16.97
C PRO A 489 -16.52 -9.57 -17.77
N LEU A 490 -16.09 -10.71 -18.33
CA LEU A 490 -14.85 -10.82 -19.09
C LEU A 490 -14.87 -10.06 -20.42
N GLN A 491 -16.05 -9.74 -20.97
CA GLN A 491 -16.12 -8.93 -22.19
C GLN A 491 -15.63 -7.50 -21.92
N TYR A 492 -15.98 -6.93 -20.76
CA TYR A 492 -15.46 -5.63 -20.35
C TYR A 492 -13.95 -5.67 -20.11
N VAL A 493 -13.45 -6.74 -19.49
CA VAL A 493 -12.00 -6.96 -19.31
C VAL A 493 -11.27 -6.98 -20.65
N LEU A 494 -11.80 -7.67 -21.66
CA LEU A 494 -11.23 -7.66 -23.01
C LEU A 494 -11.18 -6.25 -23.62
N VAL A 495 -12.23 -5.46 -23.46
CA VAL A 495 -12.26 -4.05 -23.92
C VAL A 495 -11.12 -3.25 -23.26
N LEU A 496 -10.95 -3.39 -21.95
CA LEU A 496 -9.91 -2.69 -21.21
C LEU A 496 -8.50 -3.16 -21.61
N VAL A 497 -8.28 -4.46 -21.75
CA VAL A 497 -6.99 -5.06 -22.16
C VAL A 497 -6.61 -4.64 -23.57
N LEU A 498 -7.54 -4.70 -24.54
CA LEU A 498 -7.29 -4.30 -25.93
C LEU A 498 -7.01 -2.80 -26.07
N THR A 499 -7.52 -1.98 -25.14
CA THR A 499 -7.29 -0.53 -25.10
C THR A 499 -6.23 -0.10 -24.09
N GLN A 500 -5.47 -1.05 -23.53
CA GLN A 500 -4.33 -0.80 -22.63
C GLN A 500 -4.70 -0.10 -21.30
N GLN A 501 -5.95 -0.25 -20.84
CA GLN A 501 -6.43 0.23 -19.54
C GLN A 501 -6.15 -0.83 -18.45
N TRP A 502 -4.87 -0.98 -18.12
CA TRP A 502 -4.37 -2.08 -17.28
C TRP A 502 -4.85 -1.99 -15.84
N THR A 503 -4.80 -0.78 -15.27
CA THR A 503 -5.17 -0.52 -13.87
C THR A 503 -6.66 -0.73 -13.67
N GLU A 504 -7.48 -0.23 -14.59
CA GLU A 504 -8.93 -0.38 -14.59
C GLU A 504 -9.34 -1.85 -14.76
N ALA A 505 -8.64 -2.60 -15.62
CA ALA A 505 -8.89 -4.03 -15.81
C ALA A 505 -8.60 -4.82 -14.53
N ALA A 506 -7.47 -4.54 -13.88
CA ALA A 506 -7.08 -5.17 -12.62
C ALA A 506 -8.06 -4.81 -11.49
N ALA A 507 -8.43 -3.54 -11.37
CA ALA A 507 -9.39 -3.07 -10.38
C ALA A 507 -10.78 -3.70 -10.57
N TYR A 508 -11.26 -3.79 -11.82
CA TYR A 508 -12.54 -4.42 -12.14
C TYR A 508 -12.56 -5.90 -11.74
N LEU A 509 -11.53 -6.67 -12.12
CA LEU A 509 -11.41 -8.09 -11.76
C LEU A 509 -11.33 -8.32 -10.24
N ALA A 510 -10.70 -7.39 -9.52
CA ALA A 510 -10.48 -7.49 -8.09
C ALA A 510 -11.69 -7.05 -7.24
N GLN A 511 -12.39 -5.99 -7.65
CA GLN A 511 -13.32 -5.27 -6.79
C GLN A 511 -14.79 -5.45 -7.20
N ASP A 512 -15.08 -5.61 -8.49
CA ASP A 512 -16.46 -5.63 -8.99
C ASP A 512 -17.21 -6.90 -8.53
N PRO A 513 -18.46 -6.77 -8.04
CA PRO A 513 -19.24 -7.92 -7.60
C PRO A 513 -19.53 -8.93 -8.72
N ALA A 514 -19.63 -8.49 -9.98
CA ALA A 514 -19.85 -9.38 -11.13
C ALA A 514 -18.62 -10.26 -11.44
N ALA A 515 -17.42 -9.83 -11.01
CA ALA A 515 -16.16 -10.54 -11.22
C ALA A 515 -15.68 -11.31 -9.97
N ARG A 516 -16.54 -11.53 -8.96
CA ARG A 516 -16.16 -12.17 -7.69
C ARG A 516 -15.42 -13.50 -7.86
N ASP A 517 -15.87 -14.35 -8.79
CA ASP A 517 -15.28 -15.68 -9.04
C ASP A 517 -13.92 -15.61 -9.78
N LEU A 518 -13.53 -14.41 -10.24
CA LEU A 518 -12.32 -14.15 -11.04
C LEU A 518 -11.23 -13.44 -10.24
N ARG A 519 -11.39 -13.33 -8.92
CA ARG A 519 -10.44 -12.63 -8.03
C ARG A 519 -9.04 -13.25 -8.04
N VAL A 520 -8.97 -14.57 -8.13
CA VAL A 520 -7.70 -15.29 -8.30
C VAL A 520 -7.07 -14.92 -9.65
N ASP A 521 -7.87 -14.82 -10.71
CA ASP A 521 -7.39 -14.36 -12.02
C ASP A 521 -6.86 -12.92 -11.98
N ALA A 522 -7.46 -12.04 -11.17
CA ALA A 522 -6.98 -10.68 -10.95
C ALA A 522 -5.54 -10.65 -10.41
N VAL A 523 -5.22 -11.52 -9.45
CA VAL A 523 -3.88 -11.62 -8.85
C VAL A 523 -2.85 -12.00 -9.91
N TYR A 524 -3.10 -13.06 -10.67
CA TYR A 524 -2.15 -13.50 -11.69
C TYR A 524 -2.12 -12.58 -12.92
N PHE A 525 -3.21 -11.87 -13.21
CA PHE A 525 -3.24 -10.78 -14.19
C PHE A 525 -2.28 -9.67 -13.79
N CYS A 526 -2.32 -9.23 -12.53
CA CYS A 526 -1.34 -8.28 -11.98
C CYS A 526 0.09 -8.80 -12.07
N VAL A 527 0.33 -10.06 -11.66
CA VAL A 527 1.66 -10.68 -11.76
C VAL A 527 2.17 -10.63 -13.20
N ALA A 528 1.36 -11.03 -14.18
CA ALA A 528 1.76 -11.03 -15.58
C ALA A 528 2.10 -9.64 -16.12
N LEU A 529 1.32 -8.62 -15.75
CA LEU A 529 1.58 -7.24 -16.15
C LEU A 529 2.84 -6.65 -15.49
N THR A 530 3.06 -6.94 -14.21
CA THR A 530 4.27 -6.54 -13.48
C THR A 530 5.52 -7.15 -14.12
N GLN A 531 5.48 -8.41 -14.55
CA GLN A 531 6.62 -9.06 -15.20
C GLN A 531 7.05 -8.38 -16.50
N VAL A 532 6.10 -7.80 -17.23
CA VAL A 532 6.38 -7.05 -18.45
C VAL A 532 6.67 -5.57 -18.15
N GLY A 533 6.56 -5.13 -16.89
CA GLY A 533 6.74 -3.74 -16.49
C GLY A 533 5.62 -2.81 -16.99
N LEU A 534 4.40 -3.33 -17.20
CA LEU A 534 3.22 -2.54 -17.56
C LEU A 534 2.54 -1.92 -16.33
N LEU A 535 2.78 -2.46 -15.15
CA LEU A 535 2.44 -1.86 -13.86
C LEU A 535 3.76 -1.57 -13.13
N ARG A 536 4.05 -0.29 -12.86
CA ARG A 536 5.32 0.11 -12.24
C ARG A 536 5.14 1.22 -11.22
N ASP A 537 5.79 1.03 -10.08
CA ASP A 537 5.95 2.08 -9.09
C ASP A 537 6.89 3.17 -9.62
N GLY A 538 6.60 4.43 -9.32
CA GLY A 538 7.32 5.60 -9.84
C GLY A 538 7.18 5.85 -11.34
N ALA A 539 6.11 5.35 -12.00
CA ALA A 539 5.75 5.79 -13.35
C ALA A 539 5.35 7.29 -13.33
N GLU A 540 5.68 8.04 -14.38
CA GLU A 540 5.20 9.43 -14.53
C GLU A 540 3.66 9.49 -14.62
N ASP A 541 3.04 8.39 -15.06
CA ASP A 541 1.59 8.24 -15.11
C ASP A 541 1.06 7.73 -13.76
N ALA A 542 0.31 8.60 -13.07
CA ALA A 542 -0.30 8.31 -11.77
C ALA A 542 -1.19 7.07 -11.80
N THR A 543 -1.86 6.80 -12.92
CA THR A 543 -2.76 5.63 -13.06
C THR A 543 -1.99 4.30 -13.04
N LEU A 544 -0.79 4.27 -13.61
CA LEU A 544 0.07 3.08 -13.62
C LEU A 544 0.73 2.86 -12.24
N ALA A 545 1.07 3.94 -11.54
CA ALA A 545 1.58 3.88 -10.18
C ALA A 545 0.51 3.34 -9.21
N GLU A 546 -0.73 3.83 -9.29
CA GLU A 546 -1.87 3.29 -8.55
C GLU A 546 -2.11 1.80 -8.87
N GLY A 547 -1.95 1.42 -10.14
CA GLY A 547 -2.03 0.03 -10.58
C GLY A 547 -0.93 -0.86 -9.99
N ALA A 548 0.29 -0.36 -9.84
CA ALA A 548 1.38 -1.08 -9.17
C ALA A 548 1.11 -1.27 -7.68
N VAL A 549 0.60 -0.24 -7.00
CA VAL A 549 0.19 -0.33 -5.59
C VAL A 549 -0.96 -1.31 -5.42
N LEU A 550 -1.95 -1.30 -6.32
CA LEU A 550 -3.04 -2.28 -6.35
C LEU A 550 -2.49 -3.71 -6.56
N ALA A 551 -1.60 -3.91 -7.54
CA ALA A 551 -0.97 -5.20 -7.80
C ALA A 551 -0.19 -5.72 -6.58
N GLY A 552 0.67 -4.90 -5.99
CA GLY A 552 1.43 -5.24 -4.79
C GLY A 552 0.52 -5.68 -3.65
N ARG A 553 -0.54 -4.91 -3.37
CA ARG A 553 -1.52 -5.23 -2.32
C ARG A 553 -2.28 -6.53 -2.60
N LEU A 554 -2.77 -6.73 -3.83
CA LEU A 554 -3.54 -7.92 -4.19
C LEU A 554 -2.70 -9.19 -4.11
N VAL A 555 -1.49 -9.17 -4.66
CA VAL A 555 -0.58 -10.33 -4.64
C VAL A 555 -0.13 -10.61 -3.21
N HIS A 556 0.23 -9.58 -2.44
CA HIS A 556 0.62 -9.73 -1.04
C HIS A 556 -0.52 -10.33 -0.20
N ARG A 557 -1.74 -9.81 -0.34
CA ARG A 557 -2.91 -10.32 0.36
C ARG A 557 -3.17 -11.79 0.01
N TYR A 558 -3.11 -12.15 -1.27
CA TYR A 558 -3.26 -13.52 -1.70
C TYR A 558 -2.15 -14.41 -1.13
N ALA A 559 -0.92 -13.90 -1.05
CA ALA A 559 0.20 -14.60 -0.44
C ALA A 559 -0.02 -14.91 1.05
N ARG A 560 -0.64 -13.98 1.79
CA ARG A 560 -0.97 -14.17 3.21
C ARG A 560 -1.93 -15.31 3.47
N GLU A 561 -2.82 -15.63 2.53
CA GLU A 561 -3.74 -16.76 2.66
C GLU A 561 -3.01 -18.11 2.70
N PHE A 562 -1.78 -18.18 2.18
CA PHE A 562 -0.97 -19.40 2.21
C PHE A 562 -0.16 -19.57 3.50
N LEU A 563 0.03 -18.52 4.32
CA LEU A 563 0.80 -18.59 5.58
C LEU A 563 0.46 -19.79 6.47
N PRO A 564 -0.83 -20.08 6.79
CA PRO A 564 -1.17 -21.22 7.63
C PRO A 564 -1.15 -22.57 6.88
N VAL A 565 -1.03 -22.57 5.55
CA VAL A 565 -1.18 -23.77 4.70
C VAL A 565 0.16 -24.29 4.21
N ASP A 566 0.97 -23.41 3.63
CA ASP A 566 2.23 -23.74 2.95
C ASP A 566 3.15 -22.51 2.95
N ALA A 567 4.18 -22.54 3.80
CA ALA A 567 5.13 -21.44 3.92
C ALA A 567 6.02 -21.27 2.67
N GLU A 568 6.33 -22.35 1.94
CA GLU A 568 7.09 -22.28 0.68
C GLU A 568 6.27 -21.60 -0.41
N LEU A 569 4.98 -21.97 -0.53
CA LEU A 569 4.09 -21.32 -1.47
C LEU A 569 3.85 -19.85 -1.11
N ALA A 570 3.74 -19.55 0.19
CA ALA A 570 3.69 -18.18 0.67
C ALA A 570 4.94 -17.41 0.26
N LEU A 571 6.15 -17.97 0.47
CA LEU A 571 7.40 -17.34 0.04
C LEU A 571 7.38 -16.99 -1.45
N GLU A 572 6.98 -17.93 -2.31
CA GLU A 572 6.90 -17.71 -3.76
C GLU A 572 6.01 -16.52 -4.12
N HIS A 573 4.84 -16.38 -3.48
CA HIS A 573 3.91 -15.29 -3.73
C HIS A 573 4.32 -13.98 -3.06
N TYR A 574 4.99 -14.03 -1.89
CA TYR A 574 5.59 -12.87 -1.24
C TYR A 574 6.70 -12.27 -2.12
N MET A 575 7.50 -13.09 -2.79
CA MET A 575 8.51 -12.60 -3.74
C MET A 575 7.87 -11.99 -4.99
N LEU A 576 6.78 -12.58 -5.51
CA LEU A 576 6.00 -11.96 -6.59
C LEU A 576 5.36 -10.63 -6.17
N ALA A 577 4.89 -10.51 -4.92
CA ALA A 577 4.38 -9.28 -4.36
C ALA A 577 5.47 -8.21 -4.22
N ALA A 578 6.66 -8.61 -3.79
CA ALA A 578 7.81 -7.71 -3.70
C ALA A 578 8.20 -7.15 -5.06
N ASP A 579 8.16 -7.98 -6.11
CA ASP A 579 8.41 -7.52 -7.48
C ASP A 579 7.36 -6.50 -7.94
N ALA A 580 6.08 -6.69 -7.59
CA ALA A 580 5.01 -5.73 -7.87
C ALA A 580 5.18 -4.41 -7.11
N MET A 581 5.80 -4.44 -5.92
CA MET A 581 6.15 -3.27 -5.11
C MET A 581 7.55 -2.69 -5.42
N GLY A 582 8.01 -2.85 -6.67
CA GLY A 582 9.25 -2.25 -7.16
C GLY A 582 10.51 -3.11 -7.02
N GLY A 583 10.42 -4.29 -6.40
CA GLY A 583 11.48 -5.31 -6.40
C GLY A 583 12.76 -4.93 -5.63
N SER A 584 12.75 -3.86 -4.84
CA SER A 584 13.92 -3.44 -4.08
C SER A 584 14.28 -4.45 -2.98
N LEU A 585 15.57 -4.49 -2.64
CA LEU A 585 16.07 -5.38 -1.59
C LEU A 585 15.39 -5.11 -0.24
N GLU A 586 15.09 -3.84 0.04
CA GLU A 586 14.41 -3.40 1.26
C GLU A 586 12.96 -3.90 1.33
N VAL A 587 12.22 -3.82 0.21
CA VAL A 587 10.84 -4.32 0.13
C VAL A 587 10.82 -5.84 0.29
N ARG A 588 11.73 -6.54 -0.39
CA ARG A 588 11.89 -8.00 -0.24
C ARG A 588 12.24 -8.38 1.19
N GLY A 589 13.16 -7.67 1.84
CA GLY A 589 13.52 -7.89 3.24
C GLY A 589 12.36 -7.66 4.20
N ARG A 590 11.60 -6.56 4.02
CA ARG A 590 10.41 -6.26 4.84
C ARG A 590 9.36 -7.37 4.76
N LEU A 591 9.06 -7.81 3.53
CA LEU A 591 8.10 -8.88 3.27
C LEU A 591 8.59 -10.24 3.78
N LEU A 592 9.88 -10.52 3.66
CA LEU A 592 10.49 -11.72 4.23
C LEU A 592 10.40 -11.73 5.77
N ARG A 593 10.61 -10.58 6.43
CA ARG A 593 10.42 -10.44 7.87
C ARG A 593 9.02 -10.84 8.28
N GLU A 594 8.02 -10.25 7.62
CA GLU A 594 6.61 -10.54 7.91
C GLU A 594 6.31 -12.03 7.75
N LEU A 595 6.74 -12.63 6.63
CA LEU A 595 6.58 -14.06 6.39
C LEU A 595 7.21 -14.92 7.49
N LEU A 596 8.45 -14.62 7.88
CA LEU A 596 9.18 -15.41 8.87
C LEU A 596 8.56 -15.29 10.27
N VAL A 597 8.15 -14.09 10.65
CA VAL A 597 7.48 -13.80 11.93
C VAL A 597 6.13 -14.50 12.00
N GLU A 598 5.31 -14.41 10.95
CA GLU A 598 3.95 -14.96 10.93
C GLU A 598 3.94 -16.48 10.74
N SER A 599 4.80 -17.04 9.88
CA SER A 599 4.84 -18.49 9.62
C SER A 599 5.62 -19.29 10.66
N ARG A 600 6.63 -18.66 11.31
CA ARG A 600 7.62 -19.33 12.18
C ARG A 600 8.29 -20.55 11.55
N ALA A 601 8.28 -20.66 10.22
CA ALA A 601 8.78 -21.80 9.46
C ALA A 601 10.27 -21.67 9.10
N PHE A 602 11.10 -21.26 10.07
CA PHE A 602 12.52 -20.95 9.87
C PHE A 602 13.30 -22.11 9.23
N GLY A 603 13.09 -23.35 9.71
CA GLY A 603 13.83 -24.52 9.21
C GLY A 603 13.56 -24.88 7.75
N LEU A 604 12.34 -24.63 7.25
CA LEU A 604 11.95 -24.92 5.87
C LEU A 604 12.45 -23.82 4.92
N LEU A 605 12.22 -22.55 5.30
CA LEU A 605 12.50 -21.40 4.45
C LEU A 605 14.01 -21.10 4.35
N LEU A 606 14.72 -21.17 5.48
CA LEU A 606 16.15 -20.92 5.56
C LEU A 606 16.98 -22.17 5.21
N GLY A 607 16.43 -23.37 5.42
CA GLY A 607 17.12 -24.64 5.19
C GLY A 607 18.10 -25.01 6.31
N SER A 608 18.76 -26.17 6.15
CA SER A 608 19.78 -26.64 7.09
C SER A 608 21.18 -26.19 6.66
N GLY A 609 21.87 -25.39 7.49
CA GLY A 609 23.30 -25.10 7.34
C GLY A 609 23.76 -23.66 7.59
N GLY A 610 22.92 -22.75 8.06
CA GLY A 610 23.32 -21.37 8.37
C GLY A 610 23.43 -20.44 7.14
N GLY A 611 23.75 -19.18 7.41
CA GLY A 611 23.49 -17.97 6.60
C GLY A 611 24.04 -17.93 5.19
N GLY A 612 24.98 -18.83 4.88
CA GLY A 612 25.61 -18.94 3.56
C GLY A 612 25.33 -20.26 2.83
N THR A 613 24.69 -21.25 3.47
CA THR A 613 24.42 -22.53 2.82
C THR A 613 23.15 -22.45 1.98
N GLY A 614 23.27 -22.72 0.68
CA GLY A 614 22.19 -22.60 -0.32
C GLY A 614 21.13 -23.70 -0.25
N THR A 615 20.77 -24.18 0.93
CA THR A 615 19.91 -25.37 1.09
C THR A 615 18.43 -25.06 1.30
N GLY A 616 18.06 -23.81 1.62
CA GLY A 616 16.66 -23.39 1.83
C GLY A 616 15.97 -22.83 0.58
N ALA A 617 14.63 -22.75 0.62
CA ALA A 617 13.81 -22.20 -0.47
C ALA A 617 14.18 -20.75 -0.85
N LEU A 618 14.76 -19.98 0.08
CA LEU A 618 15.27 -18.63 -0.15
C LEU A 618 16.44 -18.55 -1.13
N ALA A 619 17.19 -19.64 -1.31
CA ALA A 619 18.34 -19.67 -2.20
C ALA A 619 17.96 -19.43 -3.66
N ALA A 620 16.74 -19.82 -4.07
CA ALA A 620 16.23 -19.60 -5.41
C ALA A 620 15.95 -18.11 -5.72
N PHE A 621 15.67 -17.30 -4.69
CA PHE A 621 15.30 -15.89 -4.85
C PHE A 621 16.46 -14.92 -4.59
N PHE A 622 17.42 -15.34 -3.77
CA PHE A 622 18.63 -14.58 -3.48
C PHE A 622 19.84 -15.43 -3.87
N PRO A 623 20.24 -15.45 -5.16
CA PRO A 623 21.32 -16.32 -5.62
C PRO A 623 22.66 -15.96 -4.99
N ASP A 624 22.90 -14.67 -4.75
CA ASP A 624 24.09 -14.19 -4.04
C ASP A 624 23.99 -14.50 -2.53
N ALA A 625 24.91 -15.32 -2.03
CA ALA A 625 25.01 -15.68 -0.62
C ALA A 625 25.34 -14.48 0.27
N ALA A 626 26.14 -13.52 -0.22
CA ALA A 626 26.51 -12.34 0.54
C ALA A 626 25.30 -11.40 0.70
N ALA A 627 24.59 -11.10 -0.39
CA ALA A 627 23.35 -10.33 -0.33
C ALA A 627 22.27 -11.02 0.52
N ARG A 628 22.15 -12.35 0.44
CA ARG A 628 21.20 -13.11 1.28
C ARG A 628 21.52 -12.97 2.77
N GLY A 629 22.79 -13.10 3.14
CA GLY A 629 23.25 -12.88 4.51
C GLY A 629 22.92 -11.47 5.00
N ALA A 630 23.21 -10.45 4.19
CA ALA A 630 22.94 -9.05 4.53
C ALA A 630 21.44 -8.75 4.72
N VAL A 631 20.57 -9.34 3.88
CA VAL A 631 19.11 -9.20 4.04
C VAL A 631 18.64 -9.86 5.34
N LEU A 632 19.09 -11.09 5.60
CA LEU A 632 18.69 -11.82 6.81
C LEU A 632 19.19 -11.12 8.08
N GLU A 633 20.39 -10.55 8.04
CA GLU A 633 20.93 -9.73 9.11
C GLU A 633 20.10 -8.46 9.35
N ALA A 634 19.77 -7.72 8.28
CA ALA A 634 18.91 -6.54 8.40
C ALA A 634 17.51 -6.89 8.94
N VAL A 635 16.98 -8.06 8.56
CA VAL A 635 15.71 -8.57 9.09
C VAL A 635 15.83 -8.92 10.57
N ALA A 636 16.94 -9.54 11.00
CA ALA A 636 17.21 -9.87 12.39
C ALA A 636 17.32 -8.62 13.27
N ASP A 637 18.04 -7.60 12.80
CA ASP A 637 18.17 -6.30 13.48
C ASP A 637 16.79 -5.63 13.66
N GLN A 638 15.95 -5.67 12.63
CA GLN A 638 14.59 -5.15 12.70
C GLN A 638 13.69 -5.94 13.66
N CYS A 639 13.80 -7.28 13.68
CA CYS A 639 13.07 -8.10 14.66
C CYS A 639 13.50 -7.76 16.09
N ALA A 640 14.81 -7.59 16.34
CA ALA A 640 15.32 -7.19 17.64
C ALA A 640 14.82 -5.80 18.06
N ALA A 641 14.79 -4.82 17.13
CA ALA A 641 14.27 -3.48 17.39
C ALA A 641 12.76 -3.46 17.69
N ASN A 642 11.99 -4.37 17.09
CA ASN A 642 10.53 -4.47 17.28
C ASN A 642 10.13 -5.30 18.52
N GLY A 643 11.09 -5.80 19.31
CA GLY A 643 10.81 -6.63 20.48
C GLY A 643 10.47 -8.10 20.16
N GLN A 644 10.72 -8.55 18.93
CA GLN A 644 10.53 -9.94 18.47
C GLN A 644 11.80 -10.76 18.73
N ALA A 645 12.07 -11.01 20.02
CA ALA A 645 13.35 -11.56 20.46
C ALA A 645 13.57 -13.04 20.08
N GLU A 646 12.51 -13.84 19.96
CA GLU A 646 12.63 -15.26 19.57
C GLU A 646 13.08 -15.38 18.12
N GLU A 647 12.38 -14.66 17.24
CA GLU A 647 12.63 -14.62 15.81
C GLU A 647 14.01 -14.02 15.52
N ALA A 648 14.41 -12.97 16.24
CA ALA A 648 15.74 -12.38 16.13
C ALA A 648 16.85 -13.37 16.50
N VAL A 649 16.70 -14.14 17.58
CA VAL A 649 17.69 -15.16 17.99
C VAL A 649 17.86 -16.22 16.91
N GLU A 650 16.75 -16.75 16.38
CA GLU A 650 16.80 -17.76 15.31
C GLU A 650 17.52 -17.24 14.06
N LEU A 651 17.27 -15.98 13.68
CA LEU A 651 17.91 -15.38 12.52
C LEU A 651 19.39 -15.07 12.75
N TYR A 652 19.79 -14.56 13.92
CA TYR A 652 21.20 -14.37 14.24
C TYR A 652 21.97 -15.69 14.30
N MET A 653 21.36 -16.73 14.88
CA MET A 653 21.90 -18.09 14.91
C MET A 653 22.09 -18.62 13.49
N PHE A 654 21.14 -18.37 12.60
CA PHE A 654 21.26 -18.74 11.20
C PHE A 654 22.39 -17.94 10.51
N CYS A 655 22.42 -16.62 10.63
CA CYS A 655 23.45 -15.76 10.02
C CYS A 655 24.88 -15.96 10.57
N GLY A 656 25.07 -16.77 11.61
CA GLY A 656 26.37 -16.99 12.25
C GLY A 656 26.78 -15.85 13.20
N ARG A 657 25.90 -14.86 13.45
CA ARG A 657 26.14 -13.76 14.40
C ARG A 657 25.79 -14.18 15.83
N PHE A 658 26.47 -15.20 16.33
CA PHE A 658 26.17 -15.79 17.64
C PHE A 658 26.34 -14.81 18.82
N ALA A 659 27.25 -13.85 18.73
CA ALA A 659 27.43 -12.83 19.78
C ALA A 659 26.19 -11.92 19.93
N ALA A 660 25.53 -11.55 18.83
CA ALA A 660 24.29 -10.77 18.86
C ALA A 660 23.11 -11.61 19.39
N ALA A 661 23.06 -12.90 19.04
CA ALA A 661 22.09 -13.83 19.60
C ALA A 661 22.24 -13.96 21.13
N LEU A 662 23.48 -14.07 21.62
CA LEU A 662 23.78 -14.16 23.04
C LEU A 662 23.39 -12.88 23.81
N ASP A 663 23.58 -11.69 23.24
CA ASP A 663 23.15 -10.44 23.87
C ASP A 663 21.62 -10.40 24.07
N VAL A 664 20.84 -10.78 23.05
CA VAL A 664 19.37 -10.89 23.16
C VAL A 664 18.97 -11.95 24.19
N LEU A 665 19.62 -13.11 24.18
CA LEU A 665 19.35 -14.19 25.15
C LEU A 665 19.73 -13.79 26.58
N CYS A 666 20.84 -13.08 26.80
CA CYS A 666 21.25 -12.57 28.10
C CYS A 666 20.18 -11.65 28.71
N ARG A 667 19.57 -10.78 27.90
CA ARG A 667 18.46 -9.91 28.33
C ARG A 667 17.24 -10.74 28.72
N ARG A 668 16.84 -11.69 27.87
CA ARG A 668 15.68 -12.56 28.15
C ARG A 668 15.85 -13.45 29.37
N VAL A 669 17.03 -14.06 29.54
CA VAL A 669 17.38 -14.88 30.70
C VAL A 669 17.35 -14.04 31.97
N SER A 670 17.89 -12.82 31.93
CA SER A 670 17.84 -11.89 33.06
C SER A 670 16.39 -11.51 33.45
N ASP A 671 15.52 -11.29 32.46
CA ASP A 671 14.11 -10.97 32.71
C ASP A 671 13.31 -12.18 33.23
N ALA A 672 13.56 -13.37 32.69
CA ALA A 672 12.98 -14.62 33.20
C ALA A 672 13.48 -14.91 34.63
N ALA A 673 14.77 -14.68 34.90
CA ALA A 673 15.36 -14.84 36.23
C ALA A 673 14.70 -13.93 37.28
N ALA A 674 14.26 -12.72 36.90
CA ALA A 674 13.52 -11.83 37.80
C ALA A 674 12.11 -12.32 38.15
N ARG A 675 11.52 -13.19 37.32
CA ARG A 675 10.17 -13.77 37.50
C ARG A 675 10.19 -15.20 38.07
N THR A 676 11.35 -15.71 38.48
CA THR A 676 11.54 -17.10 38.98
C THR A 676 10.59 -17.47 40.13
N GLY A 677 10.12 -18.71 40.22
CA GLY A 677 9.12 -19.12 41.24
C GLY A 677 7.69 -19.25 40.70
N ASP A 678 7.42 -18.74 39.50
CA ASP A 678 6.32 -19.22 38.66
C ASP A 678 6.80 -20.41 37.84
N ALA A 679 6.12 -21.56 37.91
CA ALA A 679 6.51 -22.78 37.17
C ALA A 679 6.65 -22.56 35.65
N ALA A 680 5.88 -21.62 35.09
CA ALA A 680 5.98 -21.23 33.68
C ALA A 680 7.27 -20.45 33.37
N ALA A 681 7.72 -19.58 34.27
CA ALA A 681 8.96 -18.81 34.10
C ALA A 681 10.20 -19.71 34.24
N ASP A 682 10.14 -20.70 35.12
CA ASP A 682 11.23 -21.67 35.27
C ASP A 682 11.40 -22.56 34.03
N GLY A 683 10.30 -23.00 33.42
CA GLY A 683 10.33 -23.70 32.13
C GLY A 683 10.83 -22.84 30.96
N GLU A 684 10.41 -21.57 30.88
CA GLU A 684 10.93 -20.60 29.89
C GLU A 684 12.45 -20.42 30.04
N LEU A 685 12.92 -20.28 31.29
CA LEU A 685 14.34 -20.09 31.61
C LEU A 685 15.19 -21.30 31.21
N GLU A 686 14.71 -22.53 31.42
CA GLU A 686 15.42 -23.75 30.97
C GLU A 686 15.57 -23.80 29.44
N VAL A 687 14.52 -23.47 28.69
CA VAL A 687 14.55 -23.43 27.22
C VAL A 687 15.53 -22.37 26.73
N LEU A 688 15.50 -21.17 27.32
CA LEU A 688 16.41 -20.08 26.96
C LEU A 688 17.87 -20.43 27.25
N VAL A 689 18.15 -21.06 28.40
CA VAL A 689 19.51 -21.51 28.76
C VAL A 689 20.00 -22.60 27.80
N ALA A 690 19.15 -23.57 27.45
CA ALA A 690 19.50 -24.59 26.47
C ALA A 690 19.84 -23.96 25.10
N ARG A 691 19.04 -22.98 24.65
CA ARG A 691 19.28 -22.28 23.38
C ARG A 691 20.56 -21.45 23.40
N GLY A 692 20.84 -20.74 24.49
CA GLY A 692 22.07 -19.97 24.62
C GLY A 692 23.32 -20.82 24.80
N ASN A 693 23.23 -22.00 25.42
CA ASN A 693 24.33 -22.96 25.43
C ASN A 693 24.66 -23.45 24.00
N ALA A 694 23.65 -23.65 23.15
CA ALA A 694 23.86 -23.98 21.74
C ALA A 694 24.54 -22.82 20.98
N ALA A 695 24.13 -21.57 21.25
CA ALA A 695 24.76 -20.37 20.68
C ALA A 695 26.22 -20.20 21.13
N ALA A 696 26.50 -20.41 22.42
CA ALA A 696 27.83 -20.33 23.00
C ALA A 696 28.76 -21.43 22.46
N ALA A 697 28.25 -22.67 22.33
CA ALA A 697 29.00 -23.76 21.72
C ALA A 697 29.34 -23.48 20.24
N ALA A 698 28.38 -22.96 19.48
CA ALA A 698 28.58 -22.58 18.10
C ALA A 698 29.61 -21.45 17.95
N LEU A 699 29.52 -20.41 18.80
CA LEU A 699 30.49 -19.30 18.84
C LEU A 699 31.89 -19.79 19.20
N GLY A 700 32.02 -20.66 20.21
CA GLY A 700 33.31 -21.22 20.64
C GLY A 700 33.96 -22.16 19.62
N SER A 701 33.16 -22.80 18.76
CA SER A 701 33.66 -23.62 17.64
C SER A 701 33.98 -22.81 16.38
N GLY A 702 33.51 -21.56 16.29
CA GLY A 702 33.64 -20.70 15.12
C GLY A 702 34.92 -19.87 15.09
N VAL A 703 35.18 -19.24 13.94
CA VAL A 703 36.34 -18.34 13.74
C VAL A 703 36.30 -17.12 14.66
N ASP A 704 35.09 -16.69 15.06
CA ASP A 704 34.88 -15.52 15.92
C ASP A 704 35.13 -15.77 17.42
N ALA A 705 35.44 -17.01 17.83
CA ALA A 705 35.80 -17.34 19.21
C ALA A 705 37.01 -16.53 19.72
N GLY A 706 37.94 -16.19 18.82
CA GLY A 706 39.12 -15.39 19.14
C GLY A 706 38.90 -13.86 19.08
N SER A 707 37.71 -13.40 18.67
CA SER A 707 37.40 -11.97 18.64
C SER A 707 37.14 -11.44 20.05
N ALA A 708 37.58 -10.21 20.34
CA ALA A 708 37.34 -9.59 21.65
C ALA A 708 35.84 -9.46 21.98
N LEU A 709 35.00 -9.26 20.96
CA LEU A 709 33.55 -9.22 21.08
C LEU A 709 32.95 -10.60 21.39
N GLY A 710 33.44 -11.67 20.74
CA GLY A 710 33.01 -13.04 20.99
C GLY A 710 33.39 -13.52 22.39
N GLY A 711 34.62 -13.26 22.83
CA GLY A 711 35.08 -13.56 24.19
C GLY A 711 34.26 -12.86 25.26
N ALA A 712 34.01 -11.56 25.09
CA ALA A 712 33.16 -10.79 26.02
C ALA A 712 31.70 -11.31 26.05
N ALA A 713 31.14 -11.74 24.92
CA ALA A 713 29.80 -12.32 24.86
C ALA A 713 29.72 -13.68 25.58
N LEU A 714 30.73 -14.54 25.44
CA LEU A 714 30.81 -15.82 26.15
C LEU A 714 30.96 -15.64 27.66
N GLU A 715 31.83 -14.72 28.08
CA GLU A 715 31.99 -14.38 29.51
C GLU A 715 30.70 -13.81 30.10
N ALA A 716 30.03 -12.91 29.37
CA ALA A 716 28.74 -12.36 29.78
C ALA A 716 27.66 -13.46 29.89
N TRP A 717 27.62 -14.40 28.95
CA TRP A 717 26.66 -15.50 28.96
C TRP A 717 26.84 -16.42 30.18
N GLU A 718 28.07 -16.87 30.47
CA GLU A 718 28.32 -17.71 31.64
C GLU A 718 28.01 -16.97 32.96
N GLN A 719 28.32 -15.68 33.04
CA GLN A 719 27.97 -14.86 34.21
C GLN A 719 26.46 -14.71 34.39
N VAL A 720 25.70 -14.46 33.31
CA VAL A 720 24.23 -14.33 33.36
C VAL A 720 23.57 -15.66 33.74
N LYS A 721 24.07 -16.78 33.21
CA LYS A 721 23.60 -18.12 33.54
C LYS A 721 23.85 -18.46 35.01
N ALA A 722 25.06 -18.22 35.51
CA ALA A 722 25.40 -18.43 36.92
C ALA A 722 24.56 -17.53 37.85
N ALA A 723 24.31 -16.29 37.45
CA ALA A 723 23.44 -15.36 38.17
C ALA A 723 21.97 -15.81 38.18
N ALA A 724 21.43 -16.27 37.05
CA ALA A 724 20.06 -16.78 36.97
C ALA A 724 19.87 -18.04 37.83
N ASP A 725 20.83 -18.96 37.81
CA ASP A 725 20.85 -20.15 38.67
C ASP A 725 20.87 -19.78 40.16
N ALA A 726 21.68 -18.78 40.55
CA ALA A 726 21.75 -18.30 41.92
C ALA A 726 20.42 -17.68 42.39
N LEU A 727 19.78 -16.85 41.56
CA LEU A 727 18.49 -16.25 41.88
C LEU A 727 17.38 -17.30 42.01
N ARG A 728 17.38 -18.32 41.13
CA ARG A 728 16.45 -19.45 41.21
C ARG A 728 16.66 -20.25 42.50
N ALA A 729 17.91 -20.56 42.84
CA ALA A 729 18.25 -21.29 44.07
C ALA A 729 17.88 -20.51 45.34
N ALA A 730 18.06 -19.19 45.34
CA ALA A 730 17.68 -18.33 46.45
C ALA A 730 16.16 -18.36 46.70
N ARG A 731 15.33 -18.34 45.65
CA ARG A 731 13.87 -18.47 45.79
C ARG A 731 13.42 -19.86 46.24
N ALA A 732 14.17 -20.90 45.87
CA ALA A 732 13.93 -22.27 46.34
C ALA A 732 14.38 -22.51 47.80
N GLY A 733 15.05 -21.53 48.44
CA GLY A 733 15.59 -21.65 49.79
C GLY A 733 16.90 -22.46 49.88
N ASP A 734 17.53 -22.78 48.74
CA ASP A 734 18.80 -23.52 48.72
C ASP A 734 20.01 -22.58 48.78
N GLY A 735 20.30 -22.10 50.00
CA GLY A 735 21.44 -21.22 50.25
C GLY A 735 22.80 -21.84 49.92
N SER A 736 22.93 -23.17 49.95
CA SER A 736 24.18 -23.87 49.64
C SER A 736 24.57 -23.70 48.16
N ARG A 737 23.58 -23.78 47.27
CA ARG A 737 23.76 -23.62 45.82
C ARG A 737 23.99 -22.17 45.42
N VAL A 738 23.41 -21.21 46.14
CA VAL A 738 23.72 -19.78 45.99
C VAL A 738 25.19 -19.52 46.29
N LEU A 739 25.72 -20.04 47.40
CA LEU A 739 27.13 -19.90 47.78
C LEU A 739 28.08 -20.57 46.79
N GLN A 740 27.70 -21.70 46.21
CA GLN A 740 28.48 -22.36 45.16
C GLN A 740 28.60 -21.47 43.92
N ARG A 741 27.48 -20.92 43.44
CA ARG A 741 27.45 -20.03 42.26
C ARG A 741 28.12 -18.68 42.51
N LEU A 742 28.11 -18.17 43.74
CA LEU A 742 28.81 -16.93 44.09
C LEU A 742 30.31 -16.98 43.83
N ASN A 743 30.94 -18.15 44.01
CA ASN A 743 32.37 -18.32 43.73
C ASN A 743 32.68 -18.27 42.22
N GLU A 744 31.71 -18.58 41.36
CA GLU A 744 31.83 -18.51 39.90
C GLU A 744 31.64 -17.06 39.38
N LEU A 745 30.98 -16.19 40.15
CA LEU A 745 30.72 -14.79 39.80
C LEU A 745 31.92 -13.90 40.15
N ALA A 746 32.82 -13.69 39.18
CA ALA A 746 34.06 -12.95 39.35
C ALA A 746 33.92 -11.46 39.76
N PHE A 747 32.71 -10.90 39.67
CA PHE A 747 32.38 -9.51 40.01
C PHE A 747 31.79 -9.33 41.42
N LEU A 748 31.49 -10.41 42.16
CA LEU A 748 31.05 -10.35 43.54
C LEU A 748 32.22 -10.65 44.50
N PRO A 749 32.48 -9.79 45.49
CA PRO A 749 33.56 -10.01 46.45
C PRO A 749 33.10 -10.94 47.58
N THR A 750 33.88 -12.00 47.79
CA THR A 750 33.79 -12.89 48.97
C THR A 750 34.66 -12.39 50.13
N ASP A 751 35.70 -11.61 49.81
CA ASP A 751 36.73 -11.15 50.75
C ASP A 751 36.92 -9.64 50.63
N ALA A 752 37.31 -8.99 51.72
CA ALA A 752 37.48 -7.53 51.79
C ALA A 752 38.48 -6.97 50.76
N TRP A 753 39.54 -7.69 50.43
CA TRP A 753 40.55 -7.24 49.44
C TRP A 753 40.03 -7.29 47.99
N ARG A 754 39.00 -8.10 47.70
CA ARG A 754 38.40 -8.20 46.36
C ARG A 754 37.42 -7.07 46.04
N VAL A 755 37.01 -6.27 47.03
CA VAL A 755 36.01 -5.22 46.86
C VAL A 755 36.43 -4.22 45.78
N GLY A 756 37.66 -3.70 45.80
CA GLY A 756 38.16 -2.75 44.79
C GLY A 756 38.23 -3.32 43.35
N PRO A 757 38.83 -4.50 43.14
CA PRO A 757 38.81 -5.16 41.82
C PRO A 757 37.40 -5.48 41.31
N CYS A 758 36.50 -5.91 42.20
CA CYS A 758 35.12 -6.24 41.86
C CYS A 758 34.30 -5.00 41.49
N THR A 759 34.52 -3.84 42.13
CA THR A 759 33.81 -2.59 41.77
C THR A 759 34.25 -2.07 40.40
N ALA A 760 35.54 -2.20 40.07
CA ALA A 760 36.04 -1.89 38.73
C ALA A 760 35.41 -2.80 37.65
N ARG A 761 35.29 -4.11 37.92
CA ARG A 761 34.60 -5.05 37.02
C ARG A 761 33.09 -4.79 36.94
N ALA A 762 32.46 -4.30 38.01
CA ALA A 762 31.05 -3.95 38.04
C ALA A 762 30.67 -2.85 37.03
N ALA A 763 31.62 -1.97 36.68
CA ALA A 763 31.43 -0.91 35.70
C ALA A 763 31.29 -1.44 34.27
N GLY A 764 31.97 -2.55 33.94
CA GLY A 764 31.96 -3.18 32.62
C GLY A 764 30.99 -4.35 32.45
N LEU A 765 30.06 -4.54 33.38
CA LEU A 765 29.10 -5.65 33.30
C LEU A 765 28.12 -5.46 32.14
N HIS A 766 27.68 -6.59 31.58
CA HIS A 766 26.59 -6.62 30.61
C HIS A 766 25.33 -5.97 31.19
N PRO A 767 24.59 -5.14 30.44
CA PRO A 767 23.43 -4.39 30.94
C PRO A 767 22.37 -5.30 31.58
N ALA A 768 22.14 -6.48 31.00
CA ALA A 768 21.20 -7.47 31.54
C ALA A 768 21.58 -7.94 32.96
N LEU A 769 22.88 -8.07 33.25
CA LEU A 769 23.39 -8.49 34.56
C LEU A 769 23.45 -7.31 35.53
N ALA A 770 23.86 -6.13 35.05
CA ALA A 770 23.92 -4.90 35.85
C ALA A 770 22.55 -4.55 36.46
N ALA A 771 21.46 -4.76 35.72
CA ALA A 771 20.09 -4.56 36.21
C ALA A 771 19.68 -5.54 37.32
N ARG A 772 20.33 -6.70 37.46
CA ARG A 772 20.04 -7.73 38.48
C ARG A 772 21.03 -7.74 39.64
N LEU A 773 22.04 -6.87 39.62
CA LEU A 773 23.04 -6.77 40.67
C LEU A 773 22.43 -6.60 42.07
N PRO A 774 21.40 -5.75 42.30
CA PRO A 774 20.82 -5.59 43.64
C PRO A 774 20.16 -6.87 44.16
N ALA A 775 19.39 -7.55 43.30
CA ALA A 775 18.73 -8.81 43.65
C ALA A 775 19.73 -9.94 43.94
N LEU A 776 20.82 -10.01 43.17
CA LEU A 776 21.91 -10.97 43.40
C LEU A 776 22.63 -10.72 44.72
N VAL A 777 22.92 -9.45 45.04
CA VAL A 777 23.59 -9.08 46.29
C VAL A 777 22.69 -9.35 47.50
N ALA A 778 21.38 -9.10 47.39
CA ALA A 778 20.42 -9.47 48.43
C ALA A 778 20.38 -10.99 48.66
N ALA A 779 20.21 -11.78 47.59
CA ALA A 779 20.21 -13.23 47.66
C ALA A 779 21.54 -13.80 48.24
N ALA A 780 22.67 -13.19 47.88
CA ALA A 780 23.98 -13.56 48.40
C ALA A 780 24.11 -13.24 49.89
N ALA A 781 23.62 -12.07 50.31
CA ALA A 781 23.64 -11.65 51.70
C ALA A 781 22.78 -12.57 52.58
N ASP A 782 21.58 -12.95 52.10
CA ASP A 782 20.71 -13.90 52.79
C ASP A 782 21.38 -15.27 52.97
N ALA A 783 21.98 -15.80 51.91
CA ALA A 783 22.68 -17.08 51.96
C ALA A 783 23.93 -17.05 52.87
N LEU A 784 24.68 -15.95 52.88
CA LEU A 784 25.85 -15.77 53.75
C LEU A 784 25.47 -15.58 55.21
N ALA A 785 24.36 -14.87 55.48
CA ALA A 785 23.83 -14.71 56.83
C ALA A 785 23.32 -16.04 57.39
N ALA A 786 22.57 -16.81 56.60
CA ALA A 786 22.14 -18.16 56.97
C ALA A 786 23.33 -19.11 57.23
N ALA A 787 24.45 -18.92 56.54
CA ALA A 787 25.68 -19.71 56.71
C ALA A 787 26.64 -19.16 57.78
N GLY A 788 26.32 -18.05 58.48
CA GLY A 788 27.15 -17.47 59.54
C GLY A 788 28.47 -16.86 59.06
N ARG A 789 28.58 -16.42 57.79
CA ARG A 789 29.82 -15.89 57.21
C ARG A 789 29.92 -14.36 57.32
N ALA A 790 30.06 -13.85 58.54
CA ALA A 790 30.19 -12.42 58.85
C ALA A 790 31.24 -11.65 58.02
N PRO A 791 32.49 -12.12 57.80
CA PRO A 791 33.48 -11.35 57.05
C PRO A 791 33.14 -11.18 55.56
N ALA A 792 32.46 -12.17 54.97
CA ALA A 792 32.02 -12.11 53.57
C ALA A 792 30.80 -11.18 53.41
N LEU A 793 29.90 -11.16 54.40
CA LEU A 793 28.79 -10.22 54.43
C LEU A 793 29.29 -8.77 54.53
N ALA A 794 30.29 -8.50 55.38
CA ALA A 794 30.93 -7.19 55.49
C ALA A 794 31.61 -6.74 54.18
N ALA A 795 32.18 -7.68 53.42
CA ALA A 795 32.75 -7.38 52.10
C ALA A 795 31.66 -7.01 51.07
N LEU A 796 30.48 -7.68 51.10
CA LEU A 796 29.35 -7.34 50.23
C LEU A 796 28.70 -6.01 50.59
N THR A 797 28.61 -5.64 51.87
CA THR A 797 28.08 -4.33 52.27
C THR A 797 29.01 -3.19 51.85
N ALA A 798 30.34 -3.38 51.98
CA ALA A 798 31.34 -2.45 51.47
C ALA A 798 31.32 -2.34 49.93
N TYR A 799 30.98 -3.43 49.23
CA TYR A 799 30.80 -3.43 47.78
C TYR A 799 29.54 -2.69 47.34
N ALA A 800 28.41 -2.92 48.02
CA ALA A 800 27.16 -2.20 47.76
C ALA A 800 27.31 -0.69 48.00
N SER A 801 28.03 -0.28 49.06
CA SER A 801 28.27 1.13 49.35
C SER A 801 29.17 1.81 48.32
N ALA A 802 30.17 1.11 47.79
CA ALA A 802 31.00 1.61 46.68
C ALA A 802 30.23 1.79 45.36
N LEU A 803 29.08 1.11 45.21
CA LEU A 803 28.19 1.18 44.05
C LEU A 803 26.84 1.86 44.38
N ALA A 804 26.83 2.76 45.36
CA ALA A 804 25.65 3.48 45.86
C ALA A 804 24.58 3.89 44.82
N PRO A 805 24.92 4.46 43.63
CA PRO A 805 23.88 4.87 42.67
C PRO A 805 23.07 3.71 42.05
N ARG A 806 23.49 2.45 42.21
CA ARG A 806 22.80 1.27 41.65
C ARG A 806 21.88 0.55 42.65
N PHE A 807 21.92 0.92 43.92
CA PHE A 807 21.16 0.26 45.00
C PHE A 807 20.11 1.20 45.57
N SER A 808 18.94 0.67 45.91
CA SER A 808 17.88 1.44 46.56
C SER A 808 18.14 1.59 48.06
N GLN A 809 17.47 2.57 48.69
CA GLN A 809 17.53 2.73 50.15
C GLN A 809 16.99 1.50 50.90
N ALA A 810 16.08 0.74 50.28
CA ALA A 810 15.56 -0.50 50.83
C ALA A 810 16.64 -1.61 50.86
N ASP A 811 17.44 -1.72 49.80
CA ASP A 811 18.52 -2.71 49.71
C ASP A 811 19.59 -2.48 50.79
N PHE A 812 19.95 -1.22 51.04
CA PHE A 812 20.88 -0.86 52.12
C PHE A 812 20.31 -1.17 53.51
N ARG A 813 19.02 -0.91 53.74
CA ARG A 813 18.35 -1.28 55.00
C ARG A 813 18.37 -2.80 55.20
N HIS A 814 18.05 -3.56 54.16
CA HIS A 814 18.07 -5.02 54.20
C HIS A 814 19.46 -5.56 54.57
N LEU A 815 20.51 -5.09 53.90
CA LEU A 815 21.89 -5.46 54.19
C LEU A 815 22.32 -5.09 55.63
N SER A 816 21.88 -3.93 56.13
CA SER A 816 22.20 -3.51 57.50
C SER A 816 21.50 -4.36 58.57
N LEU A 817 20.27 -4.83 58.31
CA LEU A 817 19.53 -5.71 59.21
C LEU A 817 20.19 -7.09 59.32
N LEU A 818 20.65 -7.64 58.19
CA LEU A 818 21.36 -8.92 58.16
C LEU A 818 22.72 -8.83 58.87
N ALA A 819 23.44 -7.71 58.72
CA ALA A 819 24.71 -7.50 59.40
C ALA A 819 24.52 -7.39 60.93
N ALA A 820 23.48 -6.68 61.38
CA ALA A 820 23.16 -6.54 62.80
C ALA A 820 22.65 -7.84 63.46
N GLY A 821 22.18 -8.82 62.68
CA GLY A 821 21.74 -10.12 63.19
C GLY A 821 22.86 -11.15 63.40
N LEU A 822 24.10 -10.82 63.01
CA LEU A 822 25.27 -11.70 63.12
C LEU A 822 26.32 -11.21 64.14
N GLU A 823 26.18 -9.97 64.62
CA GLU A 823 26.88 -9.45 65.81
C GLU A 823 26.21 -9.95 67.09
#